data_AF-A0A2P8B0R9-F1
#
_entry.id   AF-A0A2P8B0R9-F1
#
_cell.length_a   1.000
_cell.length_b   1.000
_cell.length_c   1.000
_cell.angle_alpha   90.00
_cell.angle_beta   90.00
_cell.angle_gamma   90.00
#
_symmetry.space_group_name_H-M   'P 1'
#
loop_
_entity.id
_entity.type
_entity.pdbx_description
1 polymer ?
#
loop_
_entity_poly.entity_id
_entity_poly.type
_entity_poly.pdbx_seq_one_letter_code
_entity_poly.pdbx_strand_id
1 'polypeptide(L)'
;MTGASLVVALAGPAVAADPVPYDEQAVHHSLFAAVVQVRDGGTRGLVDAVLAAELSDWRGAHPTADTAALNAHLNAVTTLVGQAVPASDESPGKLHLLGAAMEKLAGSGEAQLGGPAVKGLLRSTTGEELAGIVPPIEQIRSGTQEYLWEMISRGALTEVWGTLHARAATDPALAEVWNTAVGARLGVRLDTPADELAQLPDLSGNLNLSAITAKRYDRDAYRAEIQSQLDVALAALRERTATAVTDVVAASDRFPIDGPNKPTSAEEAAAKAKAEADRKLNEKLGQAVTVLGKLAGMVDKQFGKQIETIAKAVVGAISAITTYTAAISAAGITTAALAMSTFTLVGGLVGAAMILLPLFTSGGGADETTGAQIAALRDQINRLAAGMDRRFDRIEKMLGTMYDGLSAQLTALSRDLTEVRAQLTVIAGQLIVLDQRVDTLALASQAAFEQIAQQPLKTSVDRYVHREARTGTKIDSFATYFDQADSPTRTFAADSARQAPYVVPTGTSLSDPVGTVGLYLPAGAIDYLAQWAGARGIALTPAPGDQPASGVANPSAWLLGARANLILQLQNPQYAAQVAAAETESTIAAGDAVNRRVRQFSAPAADGATNALFQRLIADYQAAMGQWKFALDEVGRAVRWAEGDRDYNMWGSVDQDIPAAGRIADVPHIAFCEGPTGAHLDMPSRVNRSALPSVYHLANYAMAPAHRPELRSCLDAEFVNVVVNDLPRYQQTNADLRLVVRQQAKWFGGDWQDVRTVTWKTRLTDVCLWDQRANPPTGYCREPDYYINSKWNSTYRPALDSSGVVVDNAAALALARTKAQAMLTGKQRYFYRAAALGTGVDRPPAGTWSSSQQLWDAGKKVSDAVRMLQIFSDLGWSSALERDDVLRGQLFGDRALPADYRLPRSQDSYNSGSLHLFNAYQRALANYDSCKQQLDWDPCQGDVSGLNPLVQQERFGNGCAPAPAAQAPDDPLGSCVVQAGSSGIGILADRYGYWSGRIKAGAHQEGLAAVKGVVGLLRATNIAVHQA
;
A
#
# COMPACT_ATOMS: atom_id res chain seq x y z
N MET A 1 -50.75 -92.20 17.54
CA MET A 1 -49.30 -92.15 17.29
C MET A 1 -49.10 -91.61 15.89
N THR A 2 -48.48 -90.43 15.76
CA THR A 2 -47.61 -90.01 14.64
C THR A 2 -47.22 -88.55 14.90
N GLY A 3 -45.92 -88.31 15.05
CA GLY A 3 -45.33 -87.06 15.51
C GLY A 3 -45.15 -86.01 14.42
N ALA A 4 -45.05 -84.77 14.89
CA ALA A 4 -44.79 -83.55 14.14
C ALA A 4 -43.33 -83.45 13.69
N SER A 5 -43.10 -82.82 12.53
CA SER A 5 -41.82 -82.26 12.12
C SER A 5 -42.00 -80.76 11.86
N LEU A 6 -41.29 -79.95 12.64
CA LEU A 6 -41.17 -78.49 12.46
C LEU A 6 -40.27 -78.20 11.24
N VAL A 7 -40.77 -77.38 10.32
CA VAL A 7 -39.97 -76.70 9.29
C VAL A 7 -39.63 -75.31 9.82
N VAL A 8 -38.34 -75.03 10.00
CA VAL A 8 -37.80 -73.71 10.30
C VAL A 8 -37.69 -72.94 8.98
N ALA A 9 -38.51 -71.92 8.80
CA ALA A 9 -38.37 -70.95 7.73
C ALA A 9 -37.32 -69.89 8.13
N LEU A 10 -36.28 -69.72 7.32
CA LEU A 10 -35.32 -68.64 7.41
C LEU A 10 -36.03 -67.30 7.14
N ALA A 11 -36.27 -66.52 8.19
CA ALA A 11 -36.59 -65.12 8.07
C ALA A 11 -35.34 -64.37 7.58
N GLY A 12 -35.38 -63.83 6.36
CA GLY A 12 -34.45 -62.77 5.97
C GLY A 12 -34.68 -61.54 6.86
N PRO A 13 -33.65 -60.73 7.14
CA PRO A 13 -33.83 -59.53 7.94
C PRO A 13 -34.83 -58.61 7.25
N ALA A 14 -35.82 -58.16 8.01
CA ALA A 14 -36.77 -57.15 7.56
C ALA A 14 -36.01 -55.87 7.22
N VAL A 15 -35.89 -55.55 5.94
CA VAL A 15 -35.41 -54.25 5.48
C VAL A 15 -36.52 -53.25 5.82
N ALA A 16 -36.22 -52.33 6.74
CA ALA A 16 -37.07 -51.17 6.99
C ALA A 16 -37.12 -50.35 5.70
N ALA A 17 -38.23 -50.42 4.98
CA ALA A 17 -38.43 -49.73 3.71
C ALA A 17 -38.80 -48.26 3.96
N ASP A 18 -37.80 -47.43 4.23
CA ASP A 18 -37.89 -45.97 4.01
C ASP A 18 -36.89 -45.60 2.90
N PRO A 19 -37.19 -45.91 1.63
CA PRO A 19 -36.27 -45.61 0.52
C PRO A 19 -36.14 -44.10 0.32
N VAL A 20 -34.91 -43.65 0.04
CA VAL A 20 -34.64 -42.24 -0.24
C VAL A 20 -35.25 -41.86 -1.59
N PRO A 21 -36.02 -40.74 -1.69
CA PRO A 21 -36.46 -40.22 -2.98
C PRO A 21 -35.25 -39.71 -3.76
N TYR A 22 -34.70 -40.58 -4.60
CA TYR A 22 -33.48 -40.33 -5.37
C TYR A 22 -33.82 -39.86 -6.79
N ASP A 23 -33.43 -38.63 -7.12
CA ASP A 23 -33.62 -38.04 -8.44
C ASP A 23 -32.32 -38.18 -9.26
N GLU A 24 -32.24 -39.23 -10.07
CA GLU A 24 -31.08 -39.53 -10.93
C GLU A 24 -30.71 -38.35 -11.85
N GLN A 25 -31.70 -37.64 -12.39
CA GLN A 25 -31.46 -36.50 -13.27
C GLN A 25 -30.90 -35.30 -12.50
N ALA A 26 -31.45 -34.99 -11.32
CA ALA A 26 -30.92 -33.90 -10.50
C ALA A 26 -29.47 -34.16 -10.04
N VAL A 27 -29.12 -35.41 -9.76
CA VAL A 27 -27.73 -35.80 -9.45
C VAL A 27 -26.84 -35.64 -10.68
N HIS A 28 -27.28 -36.12 -11.84
CA HIS A 28 -26.54 -36.00 -13.10
C HIS A 28 -26.23 -34.54 -13.44
N HIS A 29 -27.23 -33.66 -13.32
CA HIS A 29 -27.08 -32.23 -13.57
C HIS A 29 -26.06 -31.59 -12.63
N SER A 30 -26.08 -31.99 -11.35
CA SER A 30 -25.17 -31.46 -10.32
C SER A 30 -23.73 -31.94 -10.56
N LEU A 31 -23.54 -33.19 -11.00
CA LEU A 31 -22.22 -33.73 -11.36
C LEU A 31 -21.61 -33.02 -12.57
N PHE A 32 -22.42 -32.80 -13.61
CA PHE A 32 -21.95 -32.07 -14.79
C PHE A 32 -21.52 -30.65 -14.43
N ALA A 33 -22.37 -29.93 -13.69
CA ALA A 33 -22.08 -28.57 -13.24
C ALA A 33 -20.80 -28.48 -12.38
N ALA A 34 -20.60 -29.48 -11.51
CA ALA A 34 -19.40 -29.60 -10.69
C ALA A 34 -18.13 -29.80 -11.53
N VAL A 35 -18.15 -30.72 -12.50
CA VAL A 35 -17.01 -30.98 -13.41
C VAL A 35 -16.68 -29.73 -14.24
N VAL A 36 -17.69 -29.08 -14.80
CA VAL A 36 -17.49 -27.86 -15.61
C VAL A 36 -16.85 -26.75 -14.78
N GLN A 37 -17.31 -26.50 -13.55
CA GLN A 37 -16.72 -25.46 -12.70
C GLN A 37 -15.30 -25.76 -12.23
N VAL A 38 -14.94 -27.03 -12.05
CA VAL A 38 -13.55 -27.42 -11.75
C VAL A 38 -12.63 -27.12 -12.95
N ARG A 39 -13.10 -27.42 -14.16
CA ARG A 39 -12.29 -27.32 -15.39
C ARG A 39 -12.27 -25.91 -15.99
N ASP A 40 -13.35 -25.17 -15.82
CA ASP A 40 -13.56 -23.82 -16.36
C ASP A 40 -13.92 -22.88 -15.21
N GLY A 41 -12.98 -22.68 -14.28
CA GLY A 41 -13.11 -21.70 -13.20
C GLY A 41 -12.64 -20.29 -13.62
N GLY A 42 -12.79 -19.31 -12.72
CA GLY A 42 -12.27 -17.95 -12.91
C GLY A 42 -13.05 -17.12 -13.95
N THR A 43 -12.34 -16.24 -14.68
CA THR A 43 -12.91 -15.29 -15.67
C THR A 43 -13.69 -16.00 -16.76
N ARG A 44 -13.08 -17.04 -17.34
CA ARG A 44 -13.63 -17.76 -18.48
C ARG A 44 -14.87 -18.57 -18.08
N GLY A 45 -14.81 -19.28 -16.96
CA GLY A 45 -15.94 -19.97 -16.37
C GLY A 45 -17.18 -19.12 -16.17
N LEU A 46 -17.00 -17.88 -15.68
CA LEU A 46 -18.10 -16.95 -15.50
C LEU A 46 -18.70 -16.53 -16.84
N VAL A 47 -17.86 -16.24 -17.84
CA VAL A 47 -18.31 -15.88 -19.20
C VAL A 47 -19.08 -17.03 -19.84
N ASP A 48 -18.54 -18.25 -19.79
CA ASP A 48 -19.20 -19.43 -20.34
C ASP A 48 -20.51 -19.74 -19.61
N ALA A 49 -20.62 -19.44 -18.31
CA ALA A 49 -21.89 -19.54 -17.60
C ALA A 49 -22.90 -18.48 -18.05
N VAL A 50 -22.48 -17.22 -18.26
CA VAL A 50 -23.36 -16.19 -18.85
C VAL A 50 -23.87 -16.65 -20.22
N LEU A 51 -23.00 -17.21 -21.06
CA LEU A 51 -23.36 -17.79 -22.34
C LEU A 51 -24.33 -18.96 -22.20
N ALA A 52 -24.11 -19.85 -21.23
CA ALA A 52 -24.98 -20.99 -20.98
C ALA A 52 -26.38 -20.58 -20.52
N ALA A 53 -26.48 -19.57 -19.65
CA ALA A 53 -27.76 -19.01 -19.20
C ALA A 53 -28.52 -18.40 -20.37
N GLU A 54 -27.86 -17.52 -21.14
CA GLU A 54 -28.47 -16.86 -22.31
C GLU A 54 -28.88 -17.87 -23.38
N LEU A 55 -28.01 -18.81 -23.74
CA LEU A 55 -28.32 -19.83 -24.75
C LEU A 55 -29.49 -20.71 -24.33
N SER A 56 -29.57 -21.08 -23.04
CA SER A 56 -30.68 -21.86 -22.50
C SER A 56 -31.99 -21.09 -22.63
N ASP A 57 -31.99 -19.78 -22.37
CA ASP A 57 -33.17 -18.93 -22.46
C ASP A 57 -33.56 -18.64 -23.91
N TRP A 58 -32.59 -18.38 -24.79
CA TRP A 58 -32.81 -18.17 -26.22
C TRP A 58 -33.42 -19.39 -26.88
N ARG A 59 -32.92 -20.59 -26.55
CA ARG A 59 -33.52 -21.85 -27.00
C ARG A 59 -34.94 -22.06 -26.43
N GLY A 60 -35.23 -21.43 -25.29
CA GLY A 60 -36.58 -21.24 -24.73
C GLY A 60 -37.54 -20.56 -25.68
N ALA A 61 -37.13 -19.39 -26.15
CA ALA A 61 -37.91 -18.58 -27.07
C ALA A 61 -37.94 -19.15 -28.50
N HIS A 62 -36.92 -19.94 -28.89
CA HIS A 62 -36.74 -20.48 -30.24
C HIS A 62 -36.67 -22.02 -30.27
N PRO A 63 -37.74 -22.73 -29.87
CA PRO A 63 -37.72 -24.19 -29.74
C PRO A 63 -37.56 -24.94 -31.08
N THR A 64 -37.83 -24.28 -32.22
CA THR A 64 -37.75 -24.86 -33.56
C THR A 64 -36.46 -24.53 -34.32
N ALA A 65 -35.56 -23.72 -33.73
CA ALA A 65 -34.26 -23.40 -34.36
C ALA A 65 -33.45 -24.68 -34.63
N ASP A 66 -32.79 -24.75 -35.78
CA ASP A 66 -31.92 -25.87 -36.12
C ASP A 66 -30.50 -25.67 -35.56
N THR A 67 -29.62 -26.66 -35.77
CA THR A 67 -28.23 -26.60 -35.32
C THR A 67 -27.44 -25.44 -35.93
N ALA A 68 -27.76 -25.05 -37.18
CA ALA A 68 -27.12 -23.92 -37.85
C ALA A 68 -27.50 -22.59 -37.19
N ALA A 69 -28.79 -22.37 -36.92
CA ALA A 69 -29.28 -21.18 -36.23
C ALA A 69 -28.75 -21.09 -34.78
N LEU A 70 -28.73 -22.20 -34.05
CA LEU A 70 -28.16 -22.28 -32.71
C LEU A 70 -26.67 -21.95 -32.70
N ASN A 71 -25.90 -22.48 -33.64
CA ASN A 71 -24.47 -22.21 -33.74
C ASN A 71 -24.20 -20.75 -34.15
N ALA A 72 -24.99 -20.18 -35.07
CA ALA A 72 -24.88 -18.78 -35.44
C ALA A 72 -25.16 -17.86 -34.23
N HIS A 73 -26.22 -18.15 -33.47
CA HIS A 73 -26.56 -17.43 -32.25
C HIS A 73 -25.45 -17.54 -31.19
N LEU A 74 -25.02 -18.75 -30.86
CA LEU A 74 -23.95 -18.97 -29.89
C LEU A 74 -22.67 -18.23 -30.27
N ASN A 75 -22.27 -18.23 -31.54
CA ASN A 75 -21.08 -17.49 -32.00
C ASN A 75 -21.25 -15.97 -31.86
N ALA A 76 -22.43 -15.44 -32.18
CA ALA A 76 -22.73 -14.01 -32.03
C ALA A 76 -22.66 -13.57 -30.57
N VAL A 77 -23.34 -14.30 -29.67
CA VAL A 77 -23.35 -14.03 -28.23
C VAL A 77 -21.97 -14.26 -27.59
N THR A 78 -21.23 -15.30 -28.00
CA THR A 78 -19.84 -15.52 -27.55
C THR A 78 -18.95 -14.35 -27.94
N THR A 79 -19.11 -13.82 -29.16
CA THR A 79 -18.37 -12.64 -29.61
C THR A 79 -18.73 -11.41 -28.78
N LEU A 80 -20.00 -11.21 -28.45
CA LEU A 80 -20.48 -10.09 -27.63
C LEU A 80 -19.92 -10.16 -26.20
N VAL A 81 -20.09 -11.29 -25.51
CA VAL A 81 -19.62 -11.46 -24.12
C VAL A 81 -18.09 -11.51 -24.06
N GLY A 82 -17.42 -12.03 -25.09
CA GLY A 82 -15.96 -11.99 -25.21
C GLY A 82 -15.39 -10.57 -25.14
N GLN A 83 -16.15 -9.54 -25.56
CA GLN A 83 -15.74 -8.14 -25.42
C GLN A 83 -15.72 -7.64 -23.96
N ALA A 84 -16.36 -8.35 -23.03
CA ALA A 84 -16.29 -8.05 -21.61
C ALA A 84 -15.00 -8.57 -20.95
N VAL A 85 -14.32 -9.53 -21.58
CA VAL A 85 -13.06 -10.11 -21.10
C VAL A 85 -11.89 -9.21 -21.54
N PRO A 86 -11.09 -8.67 -20.61
CA PRO A 86 -9.90 -7.93 -20.98
C PRO A 86 -8.87 -8.85 -21.64
N ALA A 87 -8.05 -8.30 -22.56
CA ALA A 87 -7.01 -9.05 -23.28
C ALA A 87 -5.77 -9.44 -22.42
N SER A 88 -5.81 -9.29 -21.09
CA SER A 88 -4.68 -9.49 -20.16
C SER A 88 -4.88 -10.69 -19.23
N ASP A 89 -3.77 -11.28 -18.75
CA ASP A 89 -3.72 -12.49 -17.90
C ASP A 89 -4.27 -12.32 -16.46
N GLU A 90 -4.79 -11.15 -16.07
CA GLU A 90 -5.32 -10.91 -14.72
C GLU A 90 -6.83 -10.59 -14.76
N SER A 91 -7.58 -11.40 -14.00
CA SER A 91 -9.05 -11.39 -13.97
C SER A 91 -9.59 -10.19 -13.20
N PRO A 92 -10.55 -9.43 -13.76
CA PRO A 92 -11.37 -8.53 -12.94
C PRO A 92 -12.15 -9.34 -11.88
N GLY A 93 -12.60 -8.67 -10.81
CA GLY A 93 -13.52 -9.28 -9.84
C GLY A 93 -14.78 -9.82 -10.52
N LYS A 94 -15.28 -10.99 -10.11
CA LYS A 94 -16.32 -11.71 -10.87
C LYS A 94 -17.62 -10.92 -11.00
N LEU A 95 -18.05 -10.18 -9.97
CA LEU A 95 -19.27 -9.37 -10.08
C LEU A 95 -19.15 -8.27 -11.14
N HIS A 96 -17.97 -7.65 -11.25
CA HIS A 96 -17.70 -6.66 -12.30
C HIS A 96 -17.73 -7.29 -13.69
N LEU A 97 -17.07 -8.45 -13.85
CA LEU A 97 -17.09 -9.18 -15.11
C LEU A 97 -18.51 -9.60 -15.51
N LEU A 98 -19.31 -10.07 -14.56
CA LEU A 98 -20.72 -10.41 -14.79
C LEU A 98 -21.50 -9.17 -15.24
N GLY A 99 -21.35 -8.04 -14.56
CA GLY A 99 -21.99 -6.79 -14.96
C GLY A 99 -21.58 -6.33 -16.37
N ALA A 100 -20.29 -6.43 -16.71
CA ALA A 100 -19.79 -6.09 -18.04
C ALA A 100 -20.29 -7.04 -19.13
N ALA A 101 -20.34 -8.35 -18.84
CA ALA A 101 -20.91 -9.36 -19.75
C ALA A 101 -22.40 -9.08 -20.00
N MET A 102 -23.16 -8.84 -18.94
CA MET A 102 -24.58 -8.50 -18.99
C MET A 102 -24.83 -7.18 -19.74
N GLU A 103 -23.95 -6.20 -19.59
CA GLU A 103 -24.00 -4.94 -20.35
C GLU A 103 -23.89 -5.19 -21.87
N LYS A 104 -22.97 -6.08 -22.29
CA LYS A 104 -22.76 -6.42 -23.70
C LYS A 104 -23.96 -7.14 -24.30
N LEU A 105 -24.58 -8.04 -23.55
CA LEU A 105 -25.83 -8.69 -23.95
C LEU A 105 -26.98 -7.68 -24.06
N ALA A 106 -27.12 -6.81 -23.05
CA ALA A 106 -28.18 -5.80 -22.99
C ALA A 106 -28.09 -4.77 -24.13
N GLY A 107 -26.89 -4.50 -24.63
CA GLY A 107 -26.68 -3.62 -25.78
C GLY A 107 -26.98 -4.24 -27.16
N SER A 108 -27.31 -5.54 -27.22
CA SER A 108 -27.56 -6.25 -28.47
C SER A 108 -29.02 -6.70 -28.59
N GLY A 109 -29.60 -6.57 -29.78
CA GLY A 109 -30.88 -7.18 -30.12
C GLY A 109 -30.80 -8.69 -30.34
N GLU A 110 -29.59 -9.27 -30.32
CA GLU A 110 -29.36 -10.69 -30.55
C GLU A 110 -29.56 -11.53 -29.29
N ALA A 111 -29.46 -10.96 -28.09
CA ALA A 111 -29.48 -11.71 -26.83
C ALA A 111 -30.88 -11.84 -26.19
N GLN A 112 -31.16 -12.97 -25.54
CA GLN A 112 -32.37 -13.21 -24.76
C GLN A 112 -32.11 -13.01 -23.26
N LEU A 113 -32.53 -11.86 -22.71
CA LEU A 113 -32.32 -11.53 -21.29
C LEU A 113 -33.54 -11.75 -20.39
N GLY A 114 -34.74 -11.81 -20.99
CA GLY A 114 -35.99 -12.00 -20.24
C GLY A 114 -36.24 -13.42 -19.73
N GLY A 115 -35.38 -14.39 -20.04
CA GLY A 115 -35.59 -15.78 -19.69
C GLY A 115 -35.25 -16.14 -18.22
N PRO A 116 -35.68 -17.33 -17.77
CA PRO A 116 -35.53 -17.75 -16.37
C PRO A 116 -34.07 -17.95 -15.93
N ALA A 117 -33.17 -18.45 -16.79
CA ALA A 117 -31.80 -18.73 -16.41
C ALA A 117 -30.99 -17.43 -16.20
N VAL A 118 -31.13 -16.46 -17.10
CA VAL A 118 -30.52 -15.13 -16.95
C VAL A 118 -31.11 -14.39 -15.76
N LYS A 119 -32.44 -14.41 -15.57
CA LYS A 119 -33.08 -13.80 -14.38
C LYS A 119 -32.60 -14.45 -13.07
N GLY A 120 -32.40 -15.76 -13.04
CA GLY A 120 -31.83 -16.47 -11.90
C GLY A 120 -30.41 -16.01 -11.59
N LEU A 121 -29.56 -15.93 -12.62
CA LEU A 121 -28.20 -15.44 -12.50
C LEU A 121 -28.15 -13.97 -12.04
N LEU A 122 -29.00 -13.09 -12.57
CA LEU A 122 -29.10 -11.71 -12.09
C LEU A 122 -29.59 -11.64 -10.63
N ARG A 123 -30.66 -12.37 -10.27
CA ARG A 123 -31.19 -12.38 -8.89
C ARG A 123 -30.15 -12.85 -7.88
N SER A 124 -29.27 -13.76 -8.29
CA SER A 124 -28.24 -14.27 -7.40
C SER A 124 -27.22 -13.18 -6.98
N THR A 125 -27.07 -12.08 -7.72
CA THR A 125 -26.24 -10.93 -7.32
C THR A 125 -26.84 -10.09 -6.18
N THR A 126 -28.07 -10.39 -5.73
CA THR A 126 -28.74 -9.63 -4.67
C THR A 126 -28.21 -9.94 -3.28
N GLY A 127 -27.63 -11.12 -3.05
CA GLY A 127 -27.18 -11.55 -1.71
C GLY A 127 -28.31 -11.96 -0.76
N GLU A 128 -29.49 -12.31 -1.30
CA GLU A 128 -30.68 -12.69 -0.52
C GLU A 128 -30.45 -13.83 0.48
N GLU A 129 -29.51 -14.73 0.19
CA GLU A 129 -29.11 -15.84 1.09
C GLU A 129 -28.60 -15.37 2.46
N LEU A 130 -28.24 -14.09 2.60
CA LEU A 130 -27.66 -13.49 3.80
C LEU A 130 -28.60 -12.48 4.48
N ALA A 131 -29.86 -12.44 4.05
CA ALA A 131 -30.90 -11.60 4.61
C ALA A 131 -31.06 -11.82 6.12
N GLY A 132 -30.93 -10.75 6.91
CA GLY A 132 -31.11 -10.78 8.37
C GLY A 132 -29.82 -10.95 9.20
N ILE A 133 -28.67 -11.15 8.56
CA ILE A 133 -27.36 -11.27 9.23
C ILE A 133 -26.67 -9.91 9.40
N VAL A 134 -26.82 -9.04 8.39
CA VAL A 134 -26.24 -7.69 8.34
C VAL A 134 -27.36 -6.70 8.02
N PRO A 135 -27.35 -5.46 8.55
CA PRO A 135 -28.31 -4.43 8.14
C PRO A 135 -28.32 -4.25 6.61
N PRO A 136 -29.48 -4.13 5.93
CA PRO A 136 -29.53 -4.07 4.46
C PRO A 136 -28.68 -2.95 3.87
N ILE A 137 -28.58 -1.81 4.57
CA ILE A 137 -27.76 -0.69 4.14
C ILE A 137 -26.26 -1.03 4.02
N GLU A 138 -25.77 -1.97 4.84
CA GLU A 138 -24.38 -2.44 4.78
C GLU A 138 -24.19 -3.53 3.72
N GLN A 139 -25.25 -4.28 3.38
CA GLN A 139 -25.23 -5.29 2.31
C GLN A 139 -25.09 -4.67 0.91
N ILE A 140 -25.62 -3.45 0.73
CA ILE A 140 -25.57 -2.72 -0.55
C ILE A 140 -24.32 -1.85 -0.72
N ARG A 141 -23.38 -1.87 0.24
CA ARG A 141 -22.07 -1.21 0.08
C ARG A 141 -21.17 -2.02 -0.85
N SER A 142 -20.30 -1.34 -1.60
CA SER A 142 -19.51 -1.94 -2.70
C SER A 142 -18.68 -3.14 -2.30
N GLY A 143 -17.82 -2.98 -1.29
CA GLY A 143 -16.95 -4.06 -0.83
C GLY A 143 -17.73 -5.25 -0.29
N THR A 144 -18.87 -4.99 0.37
CA THR A 144 -19.72 -6.06 0.90
C THR A 144 -20.35 -6.86 -0.24
N GLN A 145 -21.06 -6.23 -1.18
CA GLN A 145 -21.81 -6.95 -2.21
C GLN A 145 -20.94 -7.80 -3.14
N GLU A 146 -19.81 -7.25 -3.61
CA GLU A 146 -18.87 -7.98 -4.48
C GLU A 146 -18.36 -9.25 -3.79
N TYR A 147 -18.04 -9.11 -2.52
CA TYR A 147 -17.59 -10.21 -1.70
C TYR A 147 -18.70 -11.24 -1.42
N LEU A 148 -19.92 -10.78 -1.08
CA LEU A 148 -21.08 -11.67 -0.88
C LEU A 148 -21.35 -12.49 -2.14
N TRP A 149 -21.25 -11.85 -3.30
CA TRP A 149 -21.40 -12.52 -4.58
C TRP A 149 -20.33 -13.58 -4.82
N GLU A 150 -19.05 -13.30 -4.59
CA GLU A 150 -17.97 -14.29 -4.72
C GLU A 150 -18.21 -15.57 -3.90
N MET A 151 -18.81 -15.44 -2.71
CA MET A 151 -19.12 -16.61 -1.87
C MET A 151 -20.27 -17.46 -2.43
N ILE A 152 -21.31 -16.83 -2.96
CA ILE A 152 -22.53 -17.50 -3.41
C ILE A 152 -22.53 -17.83 -4.90
N SER A 153 -21.64 -17.20 -5.68
CA SER A 153 -21.62 -17.33 -7.15
C SER A 153 -21.50 -18.77 -7.58
N ARG A 154 -20.73 -19.62 -6.87
CA ARG A 154 -20.63 -21.05 -7.19
C ARG A 154 -21.99 -21.75 -7.28
N GLY A 155 -22.87 -21.50 -6.31
CA GLY A 155 -24.21 -22.09 -6.31
C GLY A 155 -25.03 -21.62 -7.51
N ALA A 156 -25.00 -20.31 -7.78
CA ALA A 156 -25.67 -19.73 -8.94
C ALA A 156 -25.15 -20.27 -10.28
N LEU A 157 -23.82 -20.42 -10.42
CA LEU A 157 -23.22 -21.02 -11.60
C LEU A 157 -23.63 -22.50 -11.73
N THR A 158 -23.72 -23.24 -10.61
CA THR A 158 -24.20 -24.63 -10.62
C THR A 158 -25.62 -24.74 -11.17
N GLU A 159 -26.51 -23.83 -10.79
CA GLU A 159 -27.89 -23.79 -11.29
C GLU A 159 -27.95 -23.50 -12.79
N VAL A 160 -27.12 -22.57 -13.28
CA VAL A 160 -27.02 -22.26 -14.72
C VAL A 160 -26.57 -23.49 -15.51
N TRP A 161 -25.49 -24.14 -15.08
CA TRP A 161 -24.97 -25.34 -15.73
C TRP A 161 -25.95 -26.51 -15.68
N GLY A 162 -26.63 -26.70 -14.53
CA GLY A 162 -27.66 -27.71 -14.38
C GLY A 162 -28.86 -27.46 -15.29
N THR A 163 -29.25 -26.19 -15.49
CA THR A 163 -30.35 -25.81 -16.39
C THR A 163 -30.01 -26.11 -17.85
N LEU A 164 -28.80 -25.77 -18.29
CA LEU A 164 -28.32 -26.10 -19.64
C LEU A 164 -28.33 -27.62 -19.87
N HIS A 165 -27.81 -28.39 -18.93
CA HIS A 165 -27.76 -29.85 -19.01
C HIS A 165 -29.16 -30.47 -19.04
N ALA A 166 -30.07 -30.03 -18.16
CA ALA A 166 -31.46 -30.49 -18.14
C ALA A 166 -32.15 -30.29 -19.48
N ARG A 167 -31.89 -29.15 -20.13
CA ARG A 167 -32.47 -28.82 -21.42
C ARG A 167 -31.88 -29.68 -22.53
N ALA A 168 -30.56 -29.81 -22.56
CA ALA A 168 -29.84 -30.60 -23.56
C ALA A 168 -30.20 -32.09 -23.53
N ALA A 169 -30.57 -32.64 -22.36
CA ALA A 169 -31.03 -34.02 -22.24
C ALA A 169 -32.27 -34.35 -23.10
N THR A 170 -33.04 -33.33 -23.50
CA THR A 170 -34.22 -33.47 -24.37
C THR A 170 -34.09 -32.75 -25.71
N ASP A 171 -32.93 -32.14 -26.00
CA ASP A 171 -32.69 -31.28 -27.15
C ASP A 171 -31.35 -31.62 -27.84
N PRO A 172 -31.37 -32.57 -28.80
CA PRO A 172 -30.15 -33.04 -29.46
C PRO A 172 -29.38 -31.94 -30.19
N ALA A 173 -30.10 -30.96 -30.74
CA ALA A 173 -29.48 -29.84 -31.47
C ALA A 173 -28.69 -28.93 -30.53
N LEU A 174 -29.24 -28.63 -29.34
CA LEU A 174 -28.54 -27.88 -28.30
C LEU A 174 -27.31 -28.65 -27.79
N ALA A 175 -27.46 -29.96 -27.54
CA ALA A 175 -26.36 -30.82 -27.10
C ALA A 175 -25.21 -30.85 -28.14
N GLU A 176 -25.51 -31.00 -29.42
CA GLU A 176 -24.52 -31.02 -30.51
C GLU A 176 -23.74 -29.70 -30.61
N VAL A 177 -24.46 -28.57 -30.64
CA VAL A 177 -23.85 -27.24 -30.77
C VAL A 177 -22.94 -26.93 -29.58
N TRP A 178 -23.44 -27.17 -28.35
CA TRP A 178 -22.64 -26.94 -27.16
C TRP A 178 -21.43 -27.87 -27.07
N ASN A 179 -21.61 -29.18 -27.34
CA ASN A 179 -20.52 -30.15 -27.28
C ASN A 179 -19.41 -29.81 -28.26
N THR A 180 -19.76 -29.28 -29.43
CA THR A 180 -18.79 -28.86 -30.45
C THR A 180 -18.06 -27.57 -30.06
N ALA A 181 -18.80 -26.55 -29.59
CA ALA A 181 -18.23 -25.23 -29.30
C ALA A 181 -17.48 -25.17 -27.97
N VAL A 182 -18.05 -25.75 -26.91
CA VAL A 182 -17.55 -25.63 -25.52
C VAL A 182 -17.14 -26.98 -24.96
N GLY A 183 -17.93 -28.04 -25.16
CA GLY A 183 -17.66 -29.36 -24.58
C GLY A 183 -16.31 -29.96 -25.01
N ALA A 184 -15.92 -29.79 -26.28
CA ALA A 184 -14.62 -30.22 -26.80
C ALA A 184 -13.45 -29.54 -26.09
N ARG A 185 -13.57 -28.24 -25.78
CA ARG A 185 -12.56 -27.47 -25.03
C ARG A 185 -12.46 -27.94 -23.58
N LEU A 186 -13.59 -28.23 -22.95
CA LEU A 186 -13.67 -28.67 -21.55
C LEU A 186 -13.35 -30.15 -21.36
N GLY A 187 -13.29 -30.93 -22.44
CA GLY A 187 -13.14 -32.38 -22.38
C GLY A 187 -14.30 -33.08 -21.65
N VAL A 188 -15.48 -32.44 -21.57
CA VAL A 188 -16.71 -33.01 -20.99
C VAL A 188 -17.89 -32.64 -21.88
N ARG A 189 -18.72 -33.63 -22.20
CA ARG A 189 -19.90 -33.45 -23.05
C ARG A 189 -21.17 -33.43 -22.20
N LEU A 190 -22.22 -32.76 -22.68
CA LEU A 190 -23.53 -32.72 -22.04
C LEU A 190 -24.22 -34.10 -21.98
N ASP A 191 -23.82 -35.05 -22.83
CA ASP A 191 -24.34 -36.42 -22.88
C ASP A 191 -23.46 -37.42 -22.10
N THR A 192 -22.44 -36.94 -21.36
CA THR A 192 -21.58 -37.81 -20.54
C THR A 192 -22.40 -38.45 -19.41
N PRO A 193 -22.44 -39.79 -19.29
CA PRO A 193 -23.19 -40.48 -18.23
C PRO A 193 -22.77 -40.06 -16.80
N ALA A 194 -23.70 -40.14 -15.85
CA ALA A 194 -23.47 -39.69 -14.46
C ALA A 194 -22.36 -40.50 -13.74
N ASP A 195 -22.27 -41.80 -14.01
CA ASP A 195 -21.23 -42.69 -13.48
C ASP A 195 -19.85 -42.37 -14.05
N GLU A 196 -19.77 -42.03 -15.35
CA GLU A 196 -18.53 -41.54 -15.97
C GLU A 196 -18.11 -40.19 -15.38
N LEU A 197 -19.05 -39.25 -15.20
CA LEU A 197 -18.77 -37.94 -14.59
C LEU A 197 -18.23 -38.07 -13.16
N ALA A 198 -18.80 -38.97 -12.35
CA ALA A 198 -18.34 -39.22 -10.99
C ALA A 198 -16.94 -39.88 -10.92
N GLN A 199 -16.51 -40.54 -12.00
CA GLN A 199 -15.19 -41.17 -12.10
C GLN A 199 -14.11 -40.25 -12.68
N LEU A 200 -14.46 -39.05 -13.15
CA LEU A 200 -13.46 -38.10 -13.66
C LEU A 200 -12.49 -37.65 -12.56
N PRO A 201 -11.19 -37.41 -12.86
CA PRO A 201 -10.17 -36.92 -11.91
C PRO A 201 -10.50 -35.60 -11.19
N ASP A 202 -11.56 -34.92 -11.63
CA ASP A 202 -12.09 -33.70 -11.05
C ASP A 202 -12.90 -33.97 -9.78
N LEU A 203 -13.56 -35.13 -9.70
CA LEU A 203 -14.42 -35.56 -8.58
C LEU A 203 -13.95 -36.86 -7.93
N SER A 204 -13.31 -37.75 -8.69
CA SER A 204 -12.84 -39.06 -8.22
C SER A 204 -11.83 -38.90 -7.08
N GLY A 205 -12.13 -39.49 -5.92
CA GLY A 205 -11.32 -39.37 -4.70
C GLY A 205 -11.94 -38.49 -3.62
N ASN A 206 -12.84 -37.57 -3.98
CA ASN A 206 -13.57 -36.71 -3.03
C ASN A 206 -15.08 -36.99 -3.02
N LEU A 207 -15.58 -37.79 -3.97
CA LEU A 207 -16.95 -38.25 -4.08
C LEU A 207 -16.97 -39.71 -4.56
N ASN A 208 -17.68 -40.59 -3.86
CA ASN A 208 -17.97 -41.95 -4.29
C ASN A 208 -19.48 -42.15 -4.40
N LEU A 209 -20.02 -41.79 -5.57
CA LEU A 209 -21.44 -41.89 -5.88
C LEU A 209 -21.95 -43.33 -5.84
N SER A 210 -21.13 -44.31 -6.23
CA SER A 210 -21.52 -45.72 -6.24
C SER A 210 -21.78 -46.25 -4.83
N ALA A 211 -20.99 -45.84 -3.85
CA ALA A 211 -21.17 -46.21 -2.45
C ALA A 211 -22.46 -45.60 -1.87
N ILE A 212 -22.74 -44.33 -2.19
CA ILE A 212 -23.95 -43.63 -1.74
C ILE A 212 -25.21 -44.26 -2.36
N THR A 213 -25.21 -44.46 -3.69
CA THR A 213 -26.37 -45.00 -4.41
C THR A 213 -26.66 -46.46 -4.03
N ALA A 214 -25.64 -47.26 -3.68
CA ALA A 214 -25.83 -48.60 -3.14
C ALA A 214 -26.64 -48.64 -1.83
N LYS A 215 -26.69 -47.52 -1.09
CA LYS A 215 -27.44 -47.39 0.17
C LYS A 215 -28.82 -46.76 0.02
N ARG A 216 -29.28 -46.40 -1.18
CA ARG A 216 -30.55 -45.66 -1.43
C ARG A 216 -31.82 -46.30 -0.83
N TYR A 217 -31.79 -47.59 -0.53
CA TYR A 217 -32.90 -48.33 0.04
C TYR A 217 -32.94 -48.32 1.58
N ASP A 218 -31.94 -47.70 2.22
CA ASP A 218 -31.80 -47.55 3.66
C ASP A 218 -31.42 -46.10 3.96
N ARG A 219 -32.39 -45.31 4.43
CA ARG A 219 -32.24 -43.88 4.69
C ARG A 219 -31.10 -43.55 5.66
N ASP A 220 -30.95 -44.34 6.71
CA ASP A 220 -29.93 -44.11 7.74
C ASP A 220 -28.55 -44.47 7.22
N ALA A 221 -28.42 -45.60 6.50
CA ALA A 221 -27.17 -45.98 5.87
C ALA A 221 -26.75 -45.01 4.75
N TYR A 222 -27.72 -44.47 4.00
CA TYR A 222 -27.48 -43.45 2.96
C TYR A 222 -26.98 -42.14 3.58
N ARG A 223 -27.63 -41.67 4.66
CA ARG A 223 -27.18 -40.49 5.41
C ARG A 223 -25.78 -40.69 5.99
N ALA A 224 -25.53 -41.84 6.61
CA ALA A 224 -24.24 -42.17 7.21
C ALA A 224 -23.10 -42.20 6.18
N GLU A 225 -23.35 -42.74 4.98
CA GLU A 225 -22.35 -42.76 3.90
C GLU A 225 -22.03 -41.35 3.39
N ILE A 226 -23.05 -40.50 3.19
CA ILE A 226 -22.84 -39.10 2.83
C ILE A 226 -22.01 -38.39 3.90
N GLN A 227 -22.32 -38.61 5.17
CA GLN A 227 -21.61 -37.97 6.28
C GLN A 227 -20.16 -38.47 6.38
N SER A 228 -19.91 -39.75 6.15
CA SER A 228 -18.56 -40.32 6.08
C SER A 228 -17.71 -39.65 4.99
N GLN A 229 -18.26 -39.52 3.76
CA GLN A 229 -17.54 -38.86 2.67
C GLN A 229 -17.36 -37.36 2.90
N LEU A 230 -18.37 -36.70 3.49
CA LEU A 230 -18.28 -35.30 3.88
C LEU A 230 -17.16 -35.07 4.91
N ASP A 231 -17.05 -35.94 5.92
CA ASP A 231 -16.03 -35.84 6.96
C ASP A 231 -14.62 -35.95 6.36
N VAL A 232 -14.42 -36.82 5.38
CA VAL A 232 -13.15 -36.94 4.62
C VAL A 232 -12.86 -35.66 3.84
N ALA A 233 -13.84 -35.14 3.10
CA ALA A 233 -13.66 -33.91 2.32
C ALA A 233 -13.37 -32.69 3.21
N LEU A 234 -14.08 -32.57 4.34
CA LEU A 234 -13.86 -31.51 5.33
C LEU A 234 -12.52 -31.66 6.05
N ALA A 235 -12.07 -32.89 6.33
CA ALA A 235 -10.73 -33.13 6.90
C ALA A 235 -9.63 -32.69 5.95
N ALA A 236 -9.74 -33.01 4.64
CA ALA A 236 -8.80 -32.55 3.62
C ALA A 236 -8.78 -31.02 3.51
N LEU A 237 -9.95 -30.37 3.55
CA LEU A 237 -10.05 -28.91 3.59
C LEU A 237 -9.37 -28.33 4.84
N ARG A 238 -9.53 -28.95 6.02
CA ARG A 238 -8.90 -28.49 7.27
C ARG A 238 -7.40 -28.60 7.27
N GLU A 239 -6.85 -29.73 6.83
CA GLU A 239 -5.41 -29.92 6.72
C GLU A 239 -4.82 -28.82 5.84
N ARG A 240 -5.52 -28.50 4.76
CA ARG A 240 -5.11 -27.46 3.84
C ARG A 240 -5.23 -26.05 4.41
N THR A 241 -6.32 -25.74 5.12
CA THR A 241 -6.43 -24.47 5.86
C THR A 241 -5.26 -24.33 6.83
N ALA A 242 -4.90 -25.41 7.55
CA ALA A 242 -3.76 -25.39 8.45
C ALA A 242 -2.45 -25.14 7.72
N THR A 243 -2.20 -25.82 6.58
CA THR A 243 -1.03 -25.57 5.73
C THR A 243 -1.00 -24.14 5.21
N ALA A 244 -2.12 -23.62 4.70
CA ALA A 244 -2.21 -22.26 4.18
C ALA A 244 -1.96 -21.22 5.28
N VAL A 245 -2.49 -21.42 6.49
CA VAL A 245 -2.20 -20.57 7.66
C VAL A 245 -0.71 -20.65 8.02
N THR A 246 -0.12 -21.85 8.03
CA THR A 246 1.33 -22.03 8.26
C THR A 246 2.16 -21.33 7.18
N ASP A 247 1.78 -21.43 5.92
CA ASP A 247 2.45 -20.76 4.80
C ASP A 247 2.34 -19.25 4.88
N VAL A 248 1.19 -18.70 5.28
CA VAL A 248 1.02 -17.26 5.54
C VAL A 248 1.93 -16.80 6.65
N VAL A 249 1.97 -17.53 7.77
CA VAL A 249 2.84 -17.20 8.90
C VAL A 249 4.31 -17.27 8.48
N ALA A 250 4.71 -18.33 7.75
CA ALA A 250 6.08 -18.50 7.26
C ALA A 250 6.48 -17.42 6.23
N ALA A 251 5.58 -17.05 5.31
CA ALA A 251 5.81 -15.97 4.35
C ALA A 251 5.89 -14.61 5.06
N SER A 252 5.04 -14.38 6.05
CA SER A 252 5.08 -13.18 6.90
C SER A 252 6.37 -13.11 7.73
N ASP A 253 6.85 -14.23 8.27
CA ASP A 253 8.15 -14.36 8.95
C ASP A 253 9.31 -14.07 8.01
N ARG A 254 9.20 -14.54 6.77
CA ARG A 254 10.24 -14.39 5.74
C ARG A 254 10.34 -12.97 5.20
N PHE A 255 9.21 -12.26 5.10
CA PHE A 255 9.10 -10.91 4.54
C PHE A 255 8.47 -9.93 5.55
N PRO A 256 9.19 -9.52 6.61
CA PRO A 256 8.66 -8.64 7.64
C PRO A 256 8.41 -7.22 7.11
N ILE A 257 7.41 -6.52 7.67
CA ILE A 257 7.07 -5.11 7.36
C ILE A 257 8.29 -4.19 7.46
N ASP A 258 9.11 -4.39 8.50
CA ASP A 258 10.32 -3.60 8.77
C ASP A 258 11.62 -4.40 8.49
N GLY A 259 11.52 -5.48 7.71
CA GLY A 259 12.62 -6.43 7.48
C GLY A 259 13.44 -6.14 6.22
N PRO A 260 14.73 -6.55 6.17
CA PRO A 260 15.57 -6.36 4.98
C PRO A 260 15.19 -7.27 3.80
N ASN A 261 14.34 -8.27 4.02
CA ASN A 261 13.97 -9.28 3.03
C ASN A 261 12.67 -8.90 2.33
N LYS A 262 12.72 -8.70 1.01
CA LYS A 262 11.56 -8.48 0.14
C LYS A 262 11.43 -9.66 -0.86
N PRO A 263 10.21 -9.97 -1.34
CA PRO A 263 10.04 -11.01 -2.35
C PRO A 263 10.78 -10.69 -3.65
N THR A 264 11.36 -11.71 -4.27
CA THR A 264 11.93 -11.65 -5.62
C THR A 264 10.88 -12.03 -6.67
N SER A 265 11.03 -11.59 -7.92
CA SER A 265 10.07 -11.91 -9.00
C SER A 265 9.87 -13.42 -9.24
N ALA A 266 10.88 -14.25 -8.96
CA ALA A 266 10.76 -15.71 -9.02
C ALA A 266 9.86 -16.27 -7.89
N GLU A 267 9.93 -15.68 -6.70
CA GLU A 267 9.09 -16.03 -5.56
C GLU A 267 7.65 -15.56 -5.76
N GLU A 268 7.45 -14.39 -6.36
CA GLU A 268 6.14 -13.90 -6.78
C GLU A 268 5.47 -14.87 -7.77
N ALA A 269 6.20 -15.30 -8.81
CA ALA A 269 5.69 -16.26 -9.79
C ALA A 269 5.37 -17.63 -9.17
N ALA A 270 6.23 -18.14 -8.27
CA ALA A 270 6.00 -19.38 -7.55
C ALA A 270 4.79 -19.29 -6.60
N ALA A 271 4.60 -18.14 -5.95
CA ALA A 271 3.45 -17.88 -5.11
C ALA A 271 2.15 -17.79 -5.93
N LYS A 272 2.16 -17.12 -7.09
CA LYS A 272 1.03 -17.10 -8.03
C LYS A 272 0.68 -18.52 -8.52
N ALA A 273 1.68 -19.32 -8.89
CA ALA A 273 1.48 -20.70 -9.33
C ALA A 273 0.92 -21.60 -8.22
N LYS A 274 1.43 -21.45 -6.98
CA LYS A 274 0.92 -22.16 -5.81
C LYS A 274 -0.50 -21.74 -5.46
N ALA A 275 -0.81 -20.44 -5.47
CA ALA A 275 -2.15 -19.92 -5.22
C ALA A 275 -3.16 -20.44 -6.26
N GLU A 276 -2.76 -20.56 -7.52
CA GLU A 276 -3.60 -21.13 -8.59
C GLU A 276 -3.81 -22.64 -8.44
N ALA A 277 -2.76 -23.40 -8.08
CA ALA A 277 -2.88 -24.81 -7.70
C ALA A 277 -3.78 -24.98 -6.46
N ASP A 278 -3.70 -24.04 -5.52
CA ASP A 278 -4.51 -24.01 -4.33
C ASP A 278 -5.98 -23.75 -4.64
N ARG A 279 -6.25 -22.73 -5.46
CA ARG A 279 -7.58 -22.44 -6.00
C ARG A 279 -8.19 -23.66 -6.68
N LYS A 280 -7.51 -24.31 -7.62
CA LYS A 280 -8.05 -25.47 -8.36
C LYS A 280 -8.46 -26.62 -7.46
N LEU A 281 -7.63 -26.99 -6.49
CA LEU A 281 -7.98 -28.07 -5.56
C LEU A 281 -9.07 -27.66 -4.55
N ASN A 282 -9.17 -26.38 -4.18
CA ASN A 282 -10.29 -25.87 -3.38
C ASN A 282 -11.60 -25.90 -4.17
N GLU A 283 -11.54 -25.61 -5.47
CA GLU A 283 -12.66 -25.74 -6.40
C GLU A 283 -13.14 -27.20 -6.43
N LYS A 284 -12.22 -28.16 -6.59
CA LYS A 284 -12.54 -29.61 -6.58
C LYS A 284 -13.27 -30.04 -5.31
N LEU A 285 -12.70 -29.72 -4.15
CA LEU A 285 -13.28 -30.08 -2.86
C LEU A 285 -14.62 -29.38 -2.61
N GLY A 286 -14.71 -28.09 -2.95
CA GLY A 286 -15.95 -27.33 -2.85
C GLY A 286 -17.07 -27.93 -3.69
N GLN A 287 -16.79 -28.31 -4.94
CA GLN A 287 -17.77 -28.92 -5.84
C GLN A 287 -18.20 -30.32 -5.38
N ALA A 288 -17.26 -31.14 -4.88
CA ALA A 288 -17.60 -32.44 -4.30
C ALA A 288 -18.56 -32.29 -3.10
N VAL A 289 -18.31 -31.33 -2.21
CA VAL A 289 -19.20 -31.06 -1.07
C VAL A 289 -20.55 -30.48 -1.51
N THR A 290 -20.60 -29.63 -2.55
CA THR A 290 -21.88 -29.17 -3.13
C THR A 290 -22.72 -30.34 -3.65
N VAL A 291 -22.10 -31.31 -4.35
CA VAL A 291 -22.80 -32.52 -4.81
C VAL A 291 -23.27 -33.37 -3.62
N LEU A 292 -22.44 -33.55 -2.58
CA LEU A 292 -22.84 -34.24 -1.34
C LEU A 292 -24.01 -33.54 -0.62
N GLY A 293 -24.00 -32.20 -0.58
CA GLY A 293 -25.10 -31.40 -0.03
C GLY A 293 -26.41 -31.59 -0.80
N LYS A 294 -26.33 -31.68 -2.13
CA LYS A 294 -27.49 -32.01 -2.98
C LYS A 294 -28.03 -33.40 -2.67
N LEU A 295 -27.15 -34.41 -2.58
CA LEU A 295 -27.50 -35.79 -2.26
C LEU A 295 -28.11 -35.90 -0.85
N ALA A 296 -27.59 -35.15 0.12
CA ALA A 296 -28.14 -35.04 1.47
C ALA A 296 -29.54 -34.39 1.48
N GLY A 297 -29.74 -33.35 0.66
CA GLY A 297 -31.01 -32.66 0.48
C GLY A 297 -32.16 -33.55 -0.01
N MET A 298 -31.85 -34.68 -0.64
CA MET A 298 -32.83 -35.69 -1.07
C MET A 298 -33.40 -36.48 0.12
N VAL A 299 -32.64 -36.60 1.21
CA VAL A 299 -33.08 -37.23 2.46
C VAL A 299 -33.68 -36.22 3.42
N ASP A 300 -32.98 -35.09 3.57
CA ASP A 300 -33.32 -34.01 4.49
C ASP A 300 -32.82 -32.68 3.91
N LYS A 301 -33.78 -31.83 3.54
CA LYS A 301 -33.51 -30.50 2.94
C LYS A 301 -32.70 -29.59 3.87
N GLN A 302 -32.92 -29.69 5.18
CA GLN A 302 -32.18 -28.90 6.16
C GLN A 302 -30.75 -29.40 6.26
N PHE A 303 -30.54 -30.71 6.35
CA PHE A 303 -29.21 -31.32 6.36
C PHE A 303 -28.39 -30.95 5.11
N GLY A 304 -28.99 -31.06 3.91
CA GLY A 304 -28.34 -30.64 2.67
C GLY A 304 -27.95 -29.16 2.66
N LYS A 305 -28.84 -28.28 3.14
CA LYS A 305 -28.56 -26.83 3.26
C LYS A 305 -27.43 -26.54 4.26
N GLN A 306 -27.35 -27.29 5.36
CA GLN A 306 -26.28 -27.15 6.35
C GLN A 306 -24.92 -27.51 5.74
N ILE A 307 -24.84 -28.62 4.99
CA ILE A 307 -23.62 -29.05 4.29
C ILE A 307 -23.16 -27.98 3.30
N GLU A 308 -24.07 -27.46 2.48
CA GLU A 308 -23.75 -26.43 1.49
C GLU A 308 -23.25 -25.13 2.16
N THR A 309 -23.86 -24.74 3.28
CA THR A 309 -23.47 -23.57 4.08
C THR A 309 -22.05 -23.72 4.63
N ILE A 310 -21.72 -24.89 5.19
CA ILE A 310 -20.37 -25.20 5.70
C ILE A 310 -19.35 -25.16 4.55
N ALA A 311 -19.68 -25.76 3.41
CA ALA A 311 -18.81 -25.77 2.22
C ALA A 311 -18.49 -24.35 1.73
N LYS A 312 -19.53 -23.51 1.59
CA LYS A 312 -19.41 -22.11 1.18
C LYS A 312 -18.48 -21.34 2.12
N ALA A 313 -18.67 -21.49 3.44
CA ALA A 313 -17.85 -20.82 4.46
C ALA A 313 -16.38 -21.28 4.45
N VAL A 314 -16.12 -22.60 4.43
CA VAL A 314 -14.75 -23.15 4.47
C VAL A 314 -13.97 -22.77 3.22
N VAL A 315 -14.56 -22.93 2.03
CA VAL A 315 -13.87 -22.58 0.78
C VAL A 315 -13.67 -21.06 0.66
N GLY A 316 -14.63 -20.26 1.16
CA GLY A 316 -14.49 -18.81 1.25
C GLY A 316 -13.32 -18.39 2.13
N ALA A 317 -13.20 -18.98 3.33
CA ALA A 317 -12.09 -18.72 4.24
C ALA A 317 -10.74 -19.09 3.63
N ILE A 318 -10.61 -20.28 3.01
CA ILE A 318 -9.36 -20.70 2.37
C ILE A 318 -8.99 -19.77 1.20
N SER A 319 -9.98 -19.38 0.37
CA SER A 319 -9.74 -18.50 -0.77
C SER A 319 -9.24 -17.12 -0.33
N ALA A 320 -9.79 -16.59 0.77
CA ALA A 320 -9.32 -15.34 1.37
C ALA A 320 -7.88 -15.47 1.88
N ILE A 321 -7.56 -16.59 2.57
CA ILE A 321 -6.21 -16.87 3.09
C ILE A 321 -5.20 -17.01 1.93
N THR A 322 -5.51 -17.76 0.87
CA THR A 322 -4.58 -17.95 -0.26
C THR A 322 -4.37 -16.68 -1.06
N THR A 323 -5.42 -15.86 -1.23
CA THR A 323 -5.30 -14.54 -1.88
C THR A 323 -4.40 -13.62 -1.06
N TYR A 324 -4.52 -13.66 0.26
CA TYR A 324 -3.64 -12.92 1.17
C TYR A 324 -2.18 -13.37 1.09
N THR A 325 -1.91 -14.68 1.07
CA THR A 325 -0.55 -15.22 0.88
C THR A 325 0.07 -14.73 -0.42
N ALA A 326 -0.70 -14.75 -1.51
CA ALA A 326 -0.26 -14.27 -2.81
C ALA A 326 0.06 -12.78 -2.77
N ALA A 327 -0.79 -11.97 -2.13
CA ALA A 327 -0.56 -10.54 -1.98
C ALA A 327 0.67 -10.19 -1.11
N ILE A 328 0.87 -10.88 0.02
CA ILE A 328 2.09 -10.74 0.83
C ILE A 328 3.33 -11.08 0.00
N SER A 329 3.26 -12.18 -0.75
CA SER A 329 4.38 -12.67 -1.55
C SER A 329 4.63 -11.83 -2.81
N ALA A 330 3.63 -11.09 -3.30
CA ALA A 330 3.73 -10.21 -4.46
C ALA A 330 4.25 -8.81 -4.14
N ALA A 331 3.94 -8.28 -2.94
CA ALA A 331 4.15 -6.87 -2.67
C ALA A 331 4.69 -6.55 -1.26
N GLY A 332 4.89 -7.56 -0.39
CA GLY A 332 5.19 -7.36 1.03
C GLY A 332 3.95 -6.97 1.85
N ILE A 333 4.03 -7.06 3.19
CA ILE A 333 2.88 -6.94 4.09
C ILE A 333 2.28 -5.53 4.12
N THR A 334 3.07 -4.45 4.02
CA THR A 334 2.59 -3.05 4.03
C THR A 334 1.78 -2.72 2.78
N THR A 335 2.30 -3.11 1.61
CA THR A 335 1.58 -2.94 0.35
C THR A 335 0.40 -3.91 0.27
N ALA A 336 0.49 -5.13 0.80
CA ALA A 336 -0.65 -6.04 0.94
C ALA A 336 -1.74 -5.45 1.86
N ALA A 337 -1.37 -4.82 2.97
CA ALA A 337 -2.28 -4.17 3.89
C ALA A 337 -2.90 -2.88 3.31
N LEU A 338 -2.22 -2.12 2.43
CA LEU A 338 -2.76 -0.93 1.76
C LEU A 338 -3.48 -1.24 0.44
N ALA A 339 -3.06 -2.28 -0.27
CA ALA A 339 -3.75 -2.79 -1.46
C ALA A 339 -4.99 -3.61 -1.11
N MET A 340 -5.04 -4.18 0.11
CA MET A 340 -6.21 -4.88 0.67
C MET A 340 -6.84 -4.16 1.88
N SER A 341 -6.42 -2.94 2.24
CA SER A 341 -7.08 -2.12 3.28
C SER A 341 -8.51 -1.75 2.86
N THR A 342 -8.84 -1.89 1.59
CA THR A 342 -10.20 -1.91 1.07
C THR A 342 -10.86 -3.25 1.39
N PHE A 343 -11.45 -3.40 2.57
CA PHE A 343 -12.58 -4.31 2.92
C PHE A 343 -12.52 -5.82 2.57
N THR A 344 -11.58 -6.33 1.76
CA THR A 344 -11.66 -7.65 1.11
C THR A 344 -11.19 -8.80 2.01
N LEU A 345 -10.10 -8.62 2.77
CA LEU A 345 -9.63 -9.65 3.71
C LEU A 345 -10.56 -9.79 4.91
N VAL A 346 -10.93 -8.65 5.50
CA VAL A 346 -11.87 -8.58 6.63
C VAL A 346 -13.24 -9.07 6.17
N GLY A 347 -13.70 -8.68 4.97
CA GLY A 347 -14.91 -9.22 4.35
C GLY A 347 -14.86 -10.74 4.19
N GLY A 348 -13.73 -11.29 3.71
CA GLY A 348 -13.36 -12.71 3.64
C GLY A 348 -13.65 -13.52 4.90
N LEU A 349 -12.95 -13.16 5.96
CA LEU A 349 -12.99 -13.90 7.22
C LEU A 349 -14.30 -13.63 8.00
N VAL A 350 -14.77 -12.37 8.00
CA VAL A 350 -16.03 -11.99 8.64
C VAL A 350 -17.21 -12.67 7.94
N GLY A 351 -17.26 -12.64 6.60
CA GLY A 351 -18.34 -13.24 5.84
C GLY A 351 -18.39 -14.76 5.95
N ALA A 352 -17.24 -15.44 5.97
CA ALA A 352 -17.18 -16.87 6.25
C ALA A 352 -17.70 -17.20 7.66
N ALA A 353 -17.32 -16.42 8.67
CA ALA A 353 -17.85 -16.58 10.03
C ALA A 353 -19.37 -16.29 10.12
N MET A 354 -19.84 -15.28 9.38
CA MET A 354 -21.24 -14.87 9.34
C MET A 354 -22.15 -15.88 8.61
N ILE A 355 -21.66 -16.58 7.59
CA ILE A 355 -22.38 -17.68 6.92
C ILE A 355 -22.64 -18.85 7.87
N LEU A 356 -21.78 -19.06 8.87
CA LEU A 356 -21.96 -20.12 9.86
C LEU A 356 -22.97 -19.75 10.95
N LEU A 357 -23.29 -18.45 11.12
CA LEU A 357 -24.19 -17.93 12.15
C LEU A 357 -25.60 -18.56 12.13
N PRO A 358 -26.28 -18.72 10.98
CA PRO A 358 -27.61 -19.30 10.92
C PRO A 358 -27.67 -20.74 11.44
N LEU A 359 -26.57 -21.50 11.34
CA LEU A 359 -26.46 -22.87 11.85
C LEU A 359 -26.58 -22.94 13.38
N PHE A 360 -26.30 -21.83 14.08
CA PHE A 360 -26.42 -21.70 15.53
C PHE A 360 -27.76 -21.09 15.96
N THR A 361 -28.39 -20.28 15.11
CA THR A 361 -29.64 -19.57 15.45
C THR A 361 -30.92 -20.30 15.05
N SER A 362 -30.87 -21.26 14.12
CA SER A 362 -32.07 -21.89 13.54
C SER A 362 -32.59 -23.13 14.28
N GLY A 363 -32.18 -23.37 15.54
CA GLY A 363 -32.84 -24.31 16.46
C GLY A 363 -32.82 -25.82 16.10
N GLY A 364 -32.27 -26.21 14.95
CA GLY A 364 -32.06 -27.61 14.59
C GLY A 364 -30.61 -27.99 14.87
N GLY A 365 -30.39 -28.73 15.95
CA GLY A 365 -29.07 -29.14 16.41
C GLY A 365 -28.23 -29.72 15.27
N ALA A 366 -27.06 -29.13 15.02
CA ALA A 366 -26.01 -29.81 14.31
C ALA A 366 -25.64 -31.08 15.12
N ASP A 367 -25.51 -32.22 14.46
CA ASP A 367 -25.00 -33.44 15.12
C ASP A 367 -23.62 -33.14 15.78
N GLU A 368 -23.28 -33.81 16.89
CA GLU A 368 -22.05 -33.55 17.68
C GLU A 368 -20.77 -33.49 16.82
N THR A 369 -20.72 -34.27 15.75
CA THR A 369 -19.62 -34.28 14.79
C THR A 369 -19.52 -32.95 14.05
N THR A 370 -20.60 -32.46 13.44
CA THR A 370 -20.66 -31.15 12.76
C THR A 370 -20.32 -29.99 13.70
N GLY A 371 -20.71 -30.07 14.98
CA GLY A 371 -20.32 -29.10 16.01
C GLY A 371 -18.82 -29.06 16.28
N ALA A 372 -18.17 -30.23 16.43
CA ALA A 372 -16.72 -30.34 16.60
C ALA A 372 -15.93 -29.81 15.39
N GLN A 373 -16.50 -30.00 14.20
CA GLN A 373 -15.92 -29.54 12.94
C GLN A 373 -15.90 -28.02 12.82
N ILE A 374 -16.92 -27.33 13.32
CA ILE A 374 -16.97 -25.87 13.35
C ILE A 374 -16.06 -25.30 14.45
N ALA A 375 -15.96 -25.98 15.61
CA ALA A 375 -15.02 -25.61 16.66
C ALA A 375 -13.55 -25.66 16.19
N ALA A 376 -13.20 -26.67 15.38
CA ALA A 376 -11.86 -26.76 14.78
C ALA A 376 -11.55 -25.61 13.80
N LEU A 377 -12.54 -25.18 12.99
CA LEU A 377 -12.38 -24.03 12.10
C LEU A 377 -12.18 -22.73 12.91
N ARG A 378 -12.92 -22.57 14.01
CA ARG A 378 -12.71 -21.48 14.97
C ARG A 378 -11.30 -21.47 15.52
N ASP A 379 -10.76 -22.63 15.93
CA ASP A 379 -9.40 -22.71 16.45
C ASP A 379 -8.34 -22.38 15.39
N GLN A 380 -8.57 -22.75 14.13
CA GLN A 380 -7.68 -22.39 13.03
C GLN A 380 -7.70 -20.89 12.74
N ILE A 381 -8.89 -20.27 12.75
CA ILE A 381 -9.04 -18.81 12.61
C ILE A 381 -8.36 -18.11 13.79
N ASN A 382 -8.56 -18.61 15.03
CA ASN A 382 -7.91 -18.07 16.22
C ASN A 382 -6.38 -18.22 16.19
N ARG A 383 -5.83 -19.26 15.55
CA ARG A 383 -4.38 -19.43 15.38
C ARG A 383 -3.81 -18.49 14.32
N LEU A 384 -4.52 -18.35 13.19
CA LEU A 384 -4.17 -17.36 12.18
C LEU A 384 -4.15 -15.97 12.81
N ALA A 385 -5.21 -15.64 13.56
CA ALA A 385 -5.32 -14.40 14.29
C ALA A 385 -4.25 -14.26 15.39
N ALA A 386 -3.98 -15.26 16.23
CA ALA A 386 -2.92 -15.17 17.24
C ALA A 386 -1.50 -15.04 16.62
N GLY A 387 -1.29 -15.57 15.41
CA GLY A 387 -0.08 -15.35 14.62
C GLY A 387 -0.02 -13.93 14.02
N MET A 388 -1.18 -13.35 13.73
CA MET A 388 -1.37 -11.98 13.24
C MET A 388 -1.28 -10.95 14.39
N ASP A 389 -2.04 -11.09 15.48
CA ASP A 389 -2.11 -10.24 16.69
C ASP A 389 -0.72 -9.90 17.23
N ARG A 390 0.18 -10.89 17.37
CA ARG A 390 1.56 -10.66 17.87
C ARG A 390 2.40 -9.69 17.03
N ARG A 391 1.96 -9.34 15.82
CA ARG A 391 2.63 -8.41 14.91
C ARG A 391 1.78 -7.20 14.55
N PHE A 392 0.46 -7.34 14.56
CA PHE A 392 -0.48 -6.22 14.46
C PHE A 392 -0.51 -5.37 15.75
N ASP A 393 0.00 -5.84 16.88
CA ASP A 393 0.23 -5.07 18.14
C ASP A 393 0.97 -3.72 17.90
N ARG A 394 1.71 -3.56 16.79
CA ARG A 394 2.37 -2.30 16.39
C ARG A 394 1.58 -1.42 15.41
N ILE A 395 0.50 -1.95 14.83
CA ILE A 395 -0.36 -1.32 13.80
C ILE A 395 -1.79 -1.10 14.35
N GLU A 396 -2.04 -1.45 15.61
CA GLU A 396 -3.35 -1.81 16.14
C GLU A 396 -4.22 -0.66 16.69
N LYS A 397 -5.41 -0.53 16.10
CA LYS A 397 -6.66 -0.42 16.89
C LYS A 397 -7.90 -0.80 16.09
N MET A 398 -7.91 -0.61 14.76
CA MET A 398 -9.10 -0.90 13.94
C MET A 398 -9.28 -2.40 13.66
N LEU A 399 -8.20 -3.13 13.40
CA LEU A 399 -8.23 -4.59 13.20
C LEU A 399 -8.43 -5.32 14.53
N GLY A 400 -7.77 -4.88 15.61
CA GLY A 400 -8.02 -5.36 16.96
C GLY A 400 -9.48 -5.19 17.37
N THR A 401 -10.11 -4.03 17.12
CA THR A 401 -11.54 -3.81 17.48
C THR A 401 -12.50 -4.63 16.60
N MET A 402 -12.23 -4.82 15.30
CA MET A 402 -13.05 -5.67 14.43
C MET A 402 -12.90 -7.16 14.77
N TYR A 403 -11.69 -7.58 15.12
CA TYR A 403 -11.36 -8.95 15.50
C TYR A 403 -11.85 -9.28 16.92
N ASP A 404 -11.68 -8.38 17.87
CA ASP A 404 -12.33 -8.45 19.19
C ASP A 404 -13.84 -8.47 19.02
N GLY A 405 -14.39 -7.73 18.07
CA GLY A 405 -15.81 -7.81 17.69
C GLY A 405 -16.20 -9.19 17.16
N LEU A 406 -15.38 -9.83 16.33
CA LEU A 406 -15.63 -11.15 15.76
C LEU A 406 -15.44 -12.28 16.79
N SER A 407 -14.37 -12.24 17.57
CA SER A 407 -14.06 -13.14 18.67
C SER A 407 -15.10 -12.99 19.79
N ALA A 408 -15.53 -11.76 20.10
CA ALA A 408 -16.63 -11.49 21.03
C ALA A 408 -17.98 -11.94 20.45
N GLN A 409 -18.25 -11.83 19.15
CA GLN A 409 -19.45 -12.40 18.53
C GLN A 409 -19.45 -13.93 18.58
N LEU A 410 -18.32 -14.59 18.28
CA LEU A 410 -18.12 -16.04 18.38
C LEU A 410 -18.15 -16.55 19.84
N THR A 411 -17.77 -15.70 20.80
CA THR A 411 -17.83 -15.98 22.25
C THR A 411 -19.21 -15.66 22.83
N ALA A 412 -19.89 -14.61 22.37
CA ALA A 412 -21.25 -14.24 22.75
C ALA A 412 -22.30 -15.18 22.15
N LEU A 413 -22.03 -15.78 20.99
CA LEU A 413 -22.80 -16.91 20.47
C LEU A 413 -22.83 -18.12 21.42
N SER A 414 -21.88 -18.21 22.36
CA SER A 414 -21.90 -19.22 23.42
C SER A 414 -22.58 -18.77 24.72
N ARG A 415 -23.07 -17.52 24.82
CA ARG A 415 -23.69 -16.95 26.03
C ARG A 415 -24.88 -16.03 25.69
N ASP A 416 -26.09 -16.57 25.89
CA ASP A 416 -27.43 -15.93 25.89
C ASP A 416 -27.76 -14.75 24.95
N LEU A 417 -28.82 -14.97 24.15
CA LEU A 417 -29.17 -14.30 22.89
C LEU A 417 -29.80 -12.89 22.99
N THR A 418 -30.07 -12.36 24.18
CA THR A 418 -30.88 -11.13 24.32
C THR A 418 -30.03 -9.87 24.57
N GLU A 419 -28.86 -10.00 25.20
CA GLU A 419 -27.94 -8.90 25.54
C GLU A 419 -27.19 -8.37 24.30
N VAL A 420 -26.90 -9.25 23.34
CA VAL A 420 -26.08 -9.00 22.14
C VAL A 420 -26.70 -7.96 21.20
N ARG A 421 -28.04 -7.89 21.13
CA ARG A 421 -28.74 -6.91 20.28
C ARG A 421 -28.60 -5.47 20.78
N ALA A 422 -28.45 -5.27 22.10
CA ALA A 422 -28.33 -3.93 22.68
C ALA A 422 -26.91 -3.35 22.52
N GLN A 423 -25.87 -4.18 22.64
CA GLN A 423 -24.47 -3.73 22.61
C GLN A 423 -23.97 -3.39 21.20
N LEU A 424 -24.53 -3.98 20.14
CA LEU A 424 -24.22 -3.65 18.74
C LEU A 424 -24.58 -2.19 18.37
N THR A 425 -25.56 -1.60 19.04
CA THR A 425 -26.01 -0.22 18.77
C THR A 425 -25.14 0.83 19.49
N VAL A 426 -24.48 0.43 20.59
CA VAL A 426 -23.67 1.31 21.44
C VAL A 426 -22.24 1.51 20.90
N ILE A 427 -21.68 0.48 20.24
CA ILE A 427 -20.33 0.55 19.65
C ILE A 427 -20.28 1.49 18.44
N ALA A 428 -21.38 1.62 17.68
CA ALA A 428 -21.51 2.61 16.61
C ALA A 428 -21.45 4.06 17.12
N GLY A 429 -21.78 4.29 18.40
CA GLY A 429 -21.82 5.63 19.02
C GLY A 429 -20.53 6.06 19.72
N GLN A 430 -19.62 5.14 20.04
CA GLN A 430 -18.44 5.43 20.87
C GLN A 430 -17.17 5.83 20.09
N LEU A 431 -17.25 5.90 18.75
CA LEU A 431 -16.14 6.33 17.88
C LEU A 431 -16.02 7.85 17.69
N ILE A 432 -16.83 8.64 18.40
CA ILE A 432 -16.81 10.11 18.34
C ILE A 432 -16.29 10.63 19.68
N VAL A 433 -14.99 10.99 19.75
CA VAL A 433 -14.28 11.88 20.72
C VAL A 433 -12.79 11.49 20.64
N LEU A 434 -11.77 12.35 20.52
CA LEU A 434 -11.57 13.79 20.32
C LEU A 434 -10.03 13.97 20.25
N ASP A 435 -9.43 14.57 19.22
CA ASP A 435 -8.43 15.65 19.35
C ASP A 435 -7.92 16.24 18.00
N GLN A 436 -8.77 16.98 17.26
CA GLN A 436 -8.39 18.01 16.26
C GLN A 436 -9.70 18.67 15.76
N ARG A 437 -10.17 19.67 16.53
CA ARG A 437 -11.59 20.10 16.60
C ARG A 437 -12.16 20.90 15.42
N VAL A 438 -11.40 21.20 14.36
CA VAL A 438 -11.92 22.03 13.25
C VAL A 438 -12.09 21.22 11.96
N ASP A 439 -11.05 20.54 11.46
CA ASP A 439 -11.16 19.71 10.25
C ASP A 439 -11.99 18.44 10.49
N THR A 440 -11.89 17.85 11.69
CA THR A 440 -12.72 16.71 12.09
C THR A 440 -14.17 17.12 12.30
N LEU A 441 -14.44 18.35 12.75
CA LEU A 441 -15.81 18.85 12.88
C LEU A 441 -16.44 19.09 11.51
N ALA A 442 -15.69 19.67 10.56
CA ALA A 442 -16.14 19.82 9.18
C ALA A 442 -16.43 18.45 8.53
N LEU A 443 -15.52 17.48 8.69
CA LEU A 443 -15.71 16.10 8.21
C LEU A 443 -16.88 15.38 8.91
N ALA A 444 -17.05 15.56 10.22
CA ALA A 444 -18.14 14.96 10.99
C ALA A 444 -19.49 15.61 10.69
N SER A 445 -19.56 16.94 10.54
CA SER A 445 -20.75 17.66 10.09
C SER A 445 -21.14 17.27 8.67
N GLN A 446 -20.15 17.15 7.78
CA GLN A 446 -20.35 16.66 6.41
C GLN A 446 -20.92 15.23 6.42
N ALA A 447 -20.32 14.31 7.18
CA ALA A 447 -20.85 12.95 7.34
C ALA A 447 -22.27 12.94 7.95
N ALA A 448 -22.56 13.82 8.90
CA ALA A 448 -23.88 13.96 9.50
C ALA A 448 -24.92 14.50 8.49
N PHE A 449 -24.56 15.47 7.65
CA PHE A 449 -25.42 15.96 6.58
C PHE A 449 -25.68 14.88 5.53
N GLU A 450 -24.64 14.12 5.16
CA GLU A 450 -24.77 12.96 4.26
C GLU A 450 -25.72 11.91 4.84
N GLN A 451 -25.66 11.68 6.16
CA GLN A 451 -26.54 10.76 6.86
C GLN A 451 -27.99 11.26 6.90
N ILE A 452 -28.21 12.55 7.17
CA ILE A 452 -29.56 13.16 7.15
C ILE A 452 -30.16 13.08 5.74
N ALA A 453 -29.38 13.41 4.71
CA ALA A 453 -29.82 13.35 3.32
C ALA A 453 -30.08 11.91 2.84
N GLN A 454 -29.47 10.90 3.48
CA GLN A 454 -29.72 9.48 3.24
C GLN A 454 -30.98 8.94 3.93
N GLN A 455 -31.64 9.69 4.81
CA GLN A 455 -32.72 9.14 5.65
C GLN A 455 -33.88 8.49 4.85
N PRO A 456 -34.38 9.08 3.73
CA PRO A 456 -35.39 8.43 2.91
C PRO A 456 -34.90 7.12 2.27
N LEU A 457 -33.66 7.10 1.76
CA LEU A 457 -33.02 5.89 1.22
C LEU A 457 -32.89 4.81 2.30
N LYS A 458 -32.35 5.17 3.47
CA LYS A 458 -32.18 4.25 4.61
C LYS A 458 -33.50 3.63 5.03
N THR A 459 -34.56 4.44 5.11
CA THR A 459 -35.90 3.95 5.45
C THR A 459 -36.42 2.95 4.41
N SER A 460 -36.26 3.23 3.12
CA SER A 460 -36.65 2.30 2.05
C SER A 460 -35.84 1.00 2.13
N VAL A 461 -34.52 1.11 2.20
CA VAL A 461 -33.60 -0.03 2.24
C VAL A 461 -33.85 -0.92 3.47
N ASP A 462 -33.95 -0.34 4.67
CA ASP A 462 -34.14 -1.11 5.90
C ASP A 462 -35.50 -1.85 5.95
N ARG A 463 -36.51 -1.34 5.22
CA ARG A 463 -37.87 -1.89 5.21
C ARG A 463 -38.17 -2.85 4.06
N TYR A 464 -37.63 -2.59 2.87
CA TYR A 464 -38.06 -3.28 1.64
C TYR A 464 -36.99 -4.17 1.00
N VAL A 465 -35.70 -3.87 1.18
CA VAL A 465 -34.64 -4.73 0.65
C VAL A 465 -34.58 -6.03 1.44
N HIS A 466 -34.62 -7.17 0.71
CA HIS A 466 -34.68 -8.52 1.28
C HIS A 466 -35.89 -8.76 2.21
N ARG A 467 -37.00 -8.04 2.01
CA ARG A 467 -38.15 -8.11 2.92
C ARG A 467 -38.72 -9.51 3.05
N GLU A 468 -38.91 -10.23 1.94
CA GLU A 468 -39.46 -11.59 1.95
C GLU A 468 -38.55 -12.53 2.74
N ALA A 469 -37.25 -12.53 2.45
CA ALA A 469 -36.28 -13.35 3.16
C ALA A 469 -36.15 -13.01 4.66
N ARG A 470 -36.30 -11.73 5.04
CA ARG A 470 -36.19 -11.28 6.44
C ARG A 470 -37.45 -11.49 7.27
N THR A 471 -38.62 -11.31 6.66
CA THR A 471 -39.91 -11.20 7.39
C THR A 471 -40.90 -12.29 7.01
N GLY A 472 -40.63 -13.07 5.97
CA GLY A 472 -41.58 -14.00 5.36
C GLY A 472 -42.68 -13.31 4.56
N THR A 473 -42.69 -11.97 4.47
CA THR A 473 -43.75 -11.20 3.78
C THR A 473 -43.24 -10.53 2.52
N LYS A 474 -44.00 -10.66 1.43
CA LYS A 474 -43.76 -9.95 0.17
C LYS A 474 -44.23 -8.49 0.25
N ILE A 475 -43.81 -7.68 -0.71
CA ILE A 475 -44.44 -6.37 -0.94
C ILE A 475 -45.88 -6.62 -1.41
N ASP A 476 -46.82 -5.89 -0.82
CA ASP A 476 -48.26 -6.13 -0.89
C ASP A 476 -48.94 -5.49 -2.10
N SER A 477 -48.38 -4.42 -2.66
CA SER A 477 -48.96 -3.72 -3.80
C SER A 477 -47.91 -3.00 -4.66
N PHE A 478 -48.30 -2.68 -5.89
CA PHE A 478 -47.50 -1.84 -6.78
C PHE A 478 -47.27 -0.43 -6.19
N ALA A 479 -48.28 0.17 -5.54
CA ALA A 479 -48.12 1.49 -4.91
C ALA A 479 -47.06 1.47 -3.79
N THR A 480 -47.08 0.45 -2.94
CA THR A 480 -46.04 0.26 -1.91
C THR A 480 -44.66 0.08 -2.54
N TYR A 481 -44.57 -0.72 -3.61
CA TYR A 481 -43.32 -0.94 -4.34
C TYR A 481 -42.81 0.37 -4.95
N PHE A 482 -43.61 1.05 -5.76
CA PHE A 482 -43.19 2.23 -6.51
C PHE A 482 -42.93 3.43 -5.60
N ASP A 483 -43.91 3.83 -4.79
CA ASP A 483 -43.83 5.09 -4.03
C ASP A 483 -42.86 5.00 -2.84
N GLN A 484 -42.78 3.84 -2.18
CA GLN A 484 -42.07 3.70 -0.90
C GLN A 484 -40.77 2.91 -0.98
N ALA A 485 -40.62 1.99 -1.95
CA ALA A 485 -39.44 1.17 -2.09
C ALA A 485 -38.54 1.68 -3.23
N ASP A 486 -39.04 1.63 -4.47
CA ASP A 486 -38.31 1.89 -5.71
C ASP A 486 -37.97 3.39 -5.90
N SER A 487 -38.97 4.28 -5.87
CA SER A 487 -38.79 5.71 -6.14
C SER A 487 -37.74 6.38 -5.25
N PRO A 488 -37.68 6.16 -3.91
CA PRO A 488 -36.62 6.72 -3.08
C PRO A 488 -35.21 6.27 -3.48
N THR A 489 -35.05 5.03 -3.97
CA THR A 489 -33.73 4.50 -4.37
C THR A 489 -33.25 5.10 -5.69
N ARG A 490 -34.14 5.23 -6.68
CA ARG A 490 -33.82 5.86 -7.98
C ARG A 490 -33.61 7.36 -7.85
N THR A 491 -34.51 8.06 -7.16
CA THR A 491 -34.39 9.50 -6.92
C THR A 491 -33.08 9.83 -6.20
N PHE A 492 -32.69 9.00 -5.22
CA PHE A 492 -31.40 9.20 -4.55
C PHE A 492 -30.22 9.06 -5.52
N ALA A 493 -30.21 7.99 -6.33
CA ALA A 493 -29.12 7.73 -7.28
C ALA A 493 -29.06 8.79 -8.41
N ALA A 494 -30.20 9.13 -9.01
CA ALA A 494 -30.27 10.03 -10.16
C ALA A 494 -30.16 11.52 -9.75
N ASP A 495 -30.72 11.91 -8.59
CA ASP A 495 -30.85 13.32 -8.20
C ASP A 495 -30.06 13.69 -6.95
N SER A 496 -30.26 13.02 -5.82
CA SER A 496 -29.64 13.44 -4.56
C SER A 496 -28.12 13.31 -4.60
N ALA A 497 -27.61 12.23 -5.21
CA ALA A 497 -26.18 11.94 -5.27
C ALA A 497 -25.35 12.97 -6.05
N ARG A 498 -25.97 13.83 -6.87
CA ARG A 498 -25.32 14.93 -7.62
C ARG A 498 -25.48 16.31 -6.96
N GLN A 499 -26.02 16.35 -5.74
CA GLN A 499 -26.26 17.59 -5.00
C GLN A 499 -25.49 17.61 -3.67
N ALA A 500 -25.41 18.78 -3.06
CA ALA A 500 -24.92 18.90 -1.70
C ALA A 500 -25.79 18.04 -0.75
N PRO A 501 -25.20 17.35 0.23
CA PRO A 501 -23.80 17.43 0.65
C PRO A 501 -22.84 16.52 -0.15
N TYR A 502 -23.29 15.61 -1.01
CA TYR A 502 -22.44 14.55 -1.59
C TYR A 502 -21.39 15.03 -2.59
N VAL A 503 -21.62 16.16 -3.24
CA VAL A 503 -20.67 16.77 -4.18
C VAL A 503 -20.22 18.14 -3.70
N VAL A 504 -19.03 18.55 -4.15
CA VAL A 504 -18.49 19.88 -3.87
C VAL A 504 -19.44 20.96 -4.45
N PRO A 505 -19.90 21.94 -3.65
CA PRO A 505 -20.77 23.01 -4.13
C PRO A 505 -20.12 23.83 -5.26
N THR A 506 -20.93 24.24 -6.24
CA THR A 506 -20.48 25.12 -7.32
C THR A 506 -20.03 26.47 -6.74
N GLY A 507 -18.89 27.00 -7.21
CA GLY A 507 -18.31 28.25 -6.72
C GLY A 507 -17.34 28.08 -5.53
N THR A 508 -17.09 26.84 -5.09
CA THR A 508 -16.04 26.55 -4.09
C THR A 508 -14.66 26.99 -4.61
N SER A 509 -13.83 27.57 -3.73
CA SER A 509 -12.50 28.07 -4.10
C SER A 509 -11.61 26.96 -4.69
N LEU A 510 -10.88 27.31 -5.75
CA LEU A 510 -9.92 26.42 -6.42
C LEU A 510 -8.48 26.56 -5.86
N SER A 511 -8.29 27.38 -4.83
CA SER A 511 -6.97 27.69 -4.26
C SER A 511 -6.36 26.56 -3.43
N ASP A 512 -7.18 25.73 -2.79
CA ASP A 512 -6.77 24.56 -2.00
C ASP A 512 -7.54 23.31 -2.45
N PRO A 513 -7.14 22.71 -3.59
CA PRO A 513 -7.82 21.54 -4.12
C PRO A 513 -7.65 20.31 -3.23
N VAL A 514 -6.51 20.14 -2.56
CA VAL A 514 -6.23 18.98 -1.71
C VAL A 514 -7.07 19.03 -0.44
N GLY A 515 -7.19 20.19 0.21
CA GLY A 515 -8.09 20.37 1.36
C GLY A 515 -9.55 20.15 1.00
N THR A 516 -10.00 20.70 -0.15
CA THR A 516 -11.38 20.53 -0.63
C THR A 516 -11.70 19.07 -0.94
N VAL A 517 -10.81 18.36 -1.65
CA VAL A 517 -10.97 16.93 -1.92
C VAL A 517 -10.86 16.10 -0.64
N GLY A 518 -10.06 16.52 0.35
CA GLY A 518 -10.00 15.89 1.66
C GLY A 518 -11.36 15.86 2.37
N LEU A 519 -12.16 16.91 2.22
CA LEU A 519 -13.49 17.05 2.82
C LEU A 519 -14.55 16.17 2.13
N TYR A 520 -14.62 16.24 0.80
CA TYR A 520 -15.66 15.57 -0.01
C TYR A 520 -15.24 14.22 -0.59
N LEU A 521 -13.98 13.82 -0.38
CA LEU A 521 -13.30 12.69 -1.02
C LEU A 521 -13.20 12.84 -2.55
N PRO A 522 -12.31 12.10 -3.24
CA PRO A 522 -12.17 12.16 -4.70
C PRO A 522 -13.50 11.95 -5.44
N ALA A 523 -14.32 11.01 -4.96
CA ALA A 523 -15.64 10.69 -5.49
C ALA A 523 -16.60 11.90 -5.53
N GLY A 524 -16.66 12.71 -4.46
CA GLY A 524 -17.53 13.90 -4.41
C GLY A 524 -16.96 15.12 -5.14
N ALA A 525 -15.69 15.08 -5.53
CA ALA A 525 -14.97 16.23 -6.09
C ALA A 525 -14.77 16.18 -7.61
N ILE A 526 -15.41 15.24 -8.34
CA ILE A 526 -15.18 15.03 -9.78
C ILE A 526 -15.37 16.32 -10.59
N ASP A 527 -16.51 17.01 -10.46
CA ASP A 527 -16.73 18.25 -11.22
C ASP A 527 -15.90 19.42 -10.72
N TYR A 528 -15.60 19.47 -9.43
CA TYR A 528 -14.67 20.46 -8.86
C TYR A 528 -13.27 20.32 -9.45
N LEU A 529 -12.76 19.09 -9.54
CA LEU A 529 -11.45 18.78 -10.13
C LEU A 529 -11.39 19.13 -11.62
N ALA A 530 -12.50 18.95 -12.33
CA ALA A 530 -12.60 19.39 -13.71
C ALA A 530 -12.61 20.92 -13.86
N GLN A 531 -13.30 21.64 -12.97
CA GLN A 531 -13.22 23.12 -12.91
C GLN A 531 -11.81 23.58 -12.55
N TRP A 532 -11.15 22.90 -11.61
CA TRP A 532 -9.76 23.16 -11.23
C TRP A 532 -8.80 23.00 -12.40
N ALA A 533 -8.94 21.93 -13.19
CA ALA A 533 -8.15 21.72 -14.40
C ALA A 533 -8.40 22.82 -15.45
N GLY A 534 -9.67 23.16 -15.68
CA GLY A 534 -10.06 24.22 -16.62
C GLY A 534 -9.51 25.61 -16.24
N ALA A 535 -9.51 25.95 -14.95
CA ALA A 535 -8.93 27.21 -14.44
C ALA A 535 -7.40 27.31 -14.66
N ARG A 536 -6.73 26.18 -14.89
CA ARG A 536 -5.30 26.11 -15.23
C ARG A 536 -5.05 26.02 -16.74
N GLY A 537 -6.08 26.26 -17.56
CA GLY A 537 -5.98 26.19 -19.02
C GLY A 537 -5.90 24.78 -19.58
N ILE A 538 -6.24 23.75 -18.79
CA ILE A 538 -6.22 22.36 -19.21
C ILE A 538 -7.60 22.01 -19.77
N ALA A 539 -7.70 21.86 -21.09
CA ALA A 539 -8.93 21.43 -21.74
C ALA A 539 -9.13 19.92 -21.54
N LEU A 540 -10.20 19.54 -20.83
CA LEU A 540 -10.60 18.15 -20.69
C LEU A 540 -11.43 17.73 -21.89
N THR A 541 -10.83 16.97 -22.79
CA THR A 541 -11.51 16.45 -23.98
C THR A 541 -12.32 15.20 -23.64
N PRO A 542 -13.50 15.00 -24.25
CA PRO A 542 -14.19 13.72 -24.20
C PRO A 542 -13.25 12.59 -24.65
N ALA A 543 -13.34 11.43 -23.97
CA ALA A 543 -12.66 10.24 -24.43
C ALA A 543 -13.21 9.80 -25.81
N PRO A 544 -12.43 9.05 -26.61
CA PRO A 544 -12.90 8.55 -27.90
C PRO A 544 -14.26 7.84 -27.79
N GLY A 545 -15.28 8.35 -28.49
CA GLY A 545 -16.65 7.81 -28.47
C GLY A 545 -17.58 8.37 -27.39
N ASP A 546 -17.10 9.18 -26.46
CA ASP A 546 -17.92 9.79 -25.41
C ASP A 546 -18.43 11.19 -25.80
N GLN A 547 -19.58 11.57 -25.22
CA GLN A 547 -20.06 12.95 -25.19
C GLN A 547 -19.56 13.67 -23.92
N PRO A 548 -19.45 15.02 -23.93
CA PRO A 548 -19.15 15.78 -22.72
C PRO A 548 -20.14 15.49 -21.59
N ALA A 549 -19.64 15.40 -20.35
CA ALA A 549 -20.45 15.21 -19.15
C ALA A 549 -20.10 16.25 -18.07
N SER A 550 -21.10 16.68 -17.31
CA SER A 550 -20.98 17.60 -16.16
C SER A 550 -22.17 17.43 -15.21
N GLY A 551 -22.03 17.87 -13.96
CA GLY A 551 -23.08 17.73 -12.95
C GLY A 551 -23.27 16.26 -12.55
N VAL A 552 -22.16 15.54 -12.41
CA VAL A 552 -22.15 14.09 -12.17
C VAL A 552 -22.38 13.76 -10.71
N ALA A 553 -23.00 12.61 -10.47
CA ALA A 553 -23.22 12.12 -9.12
C ALA A 553 -21.90 11.71 -8.43
N ASN A 554 -21.86 11.81 -7.11
CA ASN A 554 -20.85 11.12 -6.32
C ASN A 554 -21.02 9.60 -6.52
N PRO A 555 -20.02 8.88 -7.09
CA PRO A 555 -20.15 7.47 -7.42
C PRO A 555 -20.46 6.59 -6.21
N SER A 556 -19.90 6.92 -5.03
CA SER A 556 -20.15 6.16 -3.80
C SER A 556 -21.60 6.31 -3.34
N ALA A 557 -22.16 7.53 -3.42
CA ALA A 557 -23.56 7.77 -3.10
C ALA A 557 -24.49 7.15 -4.16
N TRP A 558 -24.18 7.34 -5.44
CA TRP A 558 -24.93 6.75 -6.56
C TRP A 558 -25.02 5.22 -6.42
N LEU A 559 -23.90 4.55 -6.10
CA LEU A 559 -23.84 3.09 -5.92
C LEU A 559 -24.80 2.59 -4.84
N LEU A 560 -25.01 3.34 -3.75
CA LEU A 560 -25.95 2.96 -2.69
C LEU A 560 -27.39 2.92 -3.21
N GLY A 561 -27.84 4.00 -3.87
CA GLY A 561 -29.18 4.05 -4.44
C GLY A 561 -29.37 3.07 -5.59
N ALA A 562 -28.40 2.99 -6.51
CA ALA A 562 -28.43 2.14 -7.68
C ALA A 562 -28.51 0.64 -7.33
N ARG A 563 -27.76 0.19 -6.32
CA ARG A 563 -27.81 -1.21 -5.86
C ARG A 563 -29.09 -1.55 -5.12
N ALA A 564 -29.57 -0.66 -4.25
CA ALA A 564 -30.87 -0.84 -3.62
C ALA A 564 -31.97 -0.98 -4.68
N ASN A 565 -31.92 -0.12 -5.71
CA ASN A 565 -32.84 -0.18 -6.83
C ASN A 565 -32.74 -1.51 -7.60
N LEU A 566 -31.54 -1.94 -7.98
CA LEU A 566 -31.28 -3.22 -8.63
C LEU A 566 -31.87 -4.40 -7.84
N ILE A 567 -31.62 -4.45 -6.52
CA ILE A 567 -32.12 -5.54 -5.66
C ILE A 567 -33.64 -5.54 -5.61
N LEU A 568 -34.27 -4.37 -5.47
CA LEU A 568 -35.73 -4.27 -5.43
C LEU A 568 -36.37 -4.72 -6.74
N GLN A 569 -35.78 -4.38 -7.89
CA GLN A 569 -36.24 -4.84 -9.20
C GLN A 569 -36.15 -6.37 -9.34
N LEU A 570 -35.02 -6.96 -8.95
CA LEU A 570 -34.79 -8.40 -9.03
C LEU A 570 -35.65 -9.22 -8.07
N GLN A 571 -35.99 -8.68 -6.90
CA GLN A 571 -36.86 -9.33 -5.91
C GLN A 571 -38.35 -9.23 -6.25
N ASN A 572 -38.74 -8.20 -7.00
CA ASN A 572 -40.13 -7.91 -7.29
C ASN A 572 -40.35 -7.67 -8.80
N PRO A 573 -39.96 -8.61 -9.67
CA PRO A 573 -39.98 -8.41 -11.12
C PRO A 573 -41.39 -8.09 -11.65
N GLN A 574 -42.44 -8.62 -11.01
CA GLN A 574 -43.83 -8.35 -11.37
C GLN A 574 -44.25 -6.89 -11.17
N TYR A 575 -43.64 -6.18 -10.22
CA TYR A 575 -43.89 -4.76 -9.98
C TYR A 575 -42.89 -3.89 -10.76
N ALA A 576 -41.64 -4.33 -10.87
CA ALA A 576 -40.63 -3.67 -11.70
C ALA A 576 -41.09 -3.56 -13.17
N ALA A 577 -41.71 -4.60 -13.72
CA ALA A 577 -42.24 -4.61 -15.08
C ALA A 577 -43.34 -3.56 -15.34
N GLN A 578 -43.99 -3.06 -14.28
CA GLN A 578 -45.03 -2.01 -14.36
C GLN A 578 -44.45 -0.59 -14.25
N VAL A 579 -43.20 -0.45 -13.77
CA VAL A 579 -42.49 0.83 -13.79
C VAL A 579 -42.04 1.11 -15.22
N ALA A 580 -42.14 2.35 -15.70
CA ALA A 580 -41.67 2.65 -17.06
C ALA A 580 -40.15 2.44 -17.16
N ALA A 581 -39.68 1.74 -18.22
CA ALA A 581 -38.25 1.49 -18.42
C ALA A 581 -37.37 2.76 -18.35
N ALA A 582 -37.92 3.91 -18.78
CA ALA A 582 -37.28 5.21 -18.73
C ALA A 582 -36.90 5.67 -17.30
N GLU A 583 -37.63 5.21 -16.30
CA GLU A 583 -37.38 5.53 -14.88
C GLU A 583 -36.06 4.91 -14.40
N THR A 584 -35.78 3.65 -14.77
CA THR A 584 -34.50 2.98 -14.49
C THR A 584 -33.37 3.53 -15.36
N GLU A 585 -33.67 3.92 -16.60
CA GLU A 585 -32.70 4.56 -17.49
C GLU A 585 -32.15 5.87 -16.91
N SER A 586 -32.91 6.60 -16.08
CA SER A 586 -32.39 7.79 -15.39
C SER A 586 -31.24 7.45 -14.42
N THR A 587 -31.36 6.35 -13.67
CA THR A 587 -30.31 5.84 -12.78
C THR A 587 -29.09 5.38 -13.57
N ILE A 588 -29.31 4.68 -14.69
CA ILE A 588 -28.25 4.21 -15.60
C ILE A 588 -27.50 5.41 -16.20
N ALA A 589 -28.22 6.39 -16.73
CA ALA A 589 -27.66 7.59 -17.33
C ALA A 589 -26.81 8.41 -16.34
N ALA A 590 -27.19 8.47 -15.06
CA ALA A 590 -26.40 9.10 -14.02
C ALA A 590 -25.06 8.39 -13.80
N GLY A 591 -25.05 7.05 -13.77
CA GLY A 591 -23.82 6.24 -13.66
C GLY A 591 -22.93 6.35 -14.90
N ASP A 592 -23.52 6.33 -16.10
CA ASP A 592 -22.81 6.55 -17.36
C ASP A 592 -22.18 7.94 -17.42
N ALA A 593 -22.88 8.98 -16.93
CA ALA A 593 -22.33 10.33 -16.87
C ALA A 593 -21.09 10.41 -15.97
N VAL A 594 -21.08 9.72 -14.82
CA VAL A 594 -19.89 9.62 -13.95
C VAL A 594 -18.72 8.99 -14.71
N ASN A 595 -18.94 7.84 -15.36
CA ASN A 595 -17.90 7.14 -16.11
C ASN A 595 -17.37 7.97 -17.29
N ARG A 596 -18.25 8.63 -18.05
CA ARG A 596 -17.84 9.56 -19.12
C ARG A 596 -16.98 10.70 -18.57
N ARG A 597 -17.36 11.27 -17.42
CA ARG A 597 -16.64 12.39 -16.82
C ARG A 597 -15.25 12.01 -16.33
N VAL A 598 -15.11 10.90 -15.59
CA VAL A 598 -13.78 10.47 -15.11
C VAL A 598 -12.86 10.04 -16.26
N ARG A 599 -13.41 9.48 -17.34
CA ARG A 599 -12.65 9.18 -18.57
C ARG A 599 -12.07 10.42 -19.23
N GLN A 600 -12.63 11.62 -19.02
CA GLN A 600 -12.02 12.86 -19.51
C GLN A 600 -10.68 13.17 -18.84
N PHE A 601 -10.46 12.69 -17.61
CA PHE A 601 -9.18 12.88 -16.93
C PHE A 601 -8.05 12.05 -17.55
N SER A 602 -8.35 10.89 -18.11
CA SER A 602 -7.39 9.97 -18.73
C SER A 602 -7.47 9.91 -20.26
N ALA A 603 -8.38 10.66 -20.88
CA ALA A 603 -8.52 10.73 -22.34
C ALA A 603 -7.15 11.11 -22.95
N PRO A 604 -6.58 10.27 -23.84
CA PRO A 604 -5.24 10.49 -24.38
C PRO A 604 -5.20 11.73 -25.30
N ALA A 605 -4.00 12.25 -25.54
CA ALA A 605 -3.78 13.23 -26.57
C ALA A 605 -4.10 12.65 -27.97
N ALA A 606 -4.21 13.52 -28.98
CA ALA A 606 -4.64 13.12 -30.33
C ALA A 606 -3.73 12.03 -30.96
N ASP A 607 -2.45 12.08 -30.66
CA ASP A 607 -1.40 11.13 -31.07
C ASP A 607 -1.32 9.87 -30.21
N GLY A 608 -2.13 9.76 -29.15
CA GLY A 608 -2.11 8.65 -28.19
C GLY A 608 -1.15 8.84 -27.03
N ALA A 609 -0.44 9.97 -26.93
CA ALA A 609 0.41 10.29 -25.80
C ALA A 609 -0.40 10.61 -24.53
N THR A 610 0.30 10.67 -23.40
CA THR A 610 -0.26 11.16 -22.13
C THR A 610 -0.86 12.54 -22.31
N ASN A 611 -2.02 12.79 -21.72
CA ASN A 611 -2.73 14.05 -21.88
C ASN A 611 -2.12 15.22 -21.11
N ALA A 612 -2.58 16.43 -21.43
CA ALA A 612 -2.08 17.67 -20.83
C ALA A 612 -2.28 17.72 -19.31
N LEU A 613 -3.32 17.07 -18.78
CA LEU A 613 -3.56 17.01 -17.33
C LEU A 613 -2.43 16.27 -16.62
N PHE A 614 -2.14 15.04 -17.01
CA PHE A 614 -1.10 14.24 -16.36
C PHE A 614 0.31 14.74 -16.68
N GLN A 615 0.55 15.27 -17.89
CA GLN A 615 1.79 15.99 -18.19
C GLN A 615 2.00 17.16 -17.23
N ARG A 616 0.94 17.94 -16.94
CA ARG A 616 1.02 19.07 -16.02
C ARG A 616 1.20 18.62 -14.57
N LEU A 617 0.51 17.58 -14.12
CA LEU A 617 0.67 17.04 -12.77
C LEU A 617 2.09 16.51 -12.53
N ILE A 618 2.68 15.84 -13.52
CA ILE A 618 4.09 15.42 -13.50
C ILE A 618 5.02 16.63 -13.39
N ALA A 619 4.80 17.65 -14.22
CA ALA A 619 5.61 18.86 -14.19
C ALA A 619 5.47 19.63 -12.85
N ASP A 620 4.26 19.71 -12.30
CA ASP A 620 3.99 20.34 -11.00
C ASP A 620 4.74 19.59 -9.87
N TYR A 621 4.79 18.25 -9.89
CA TYR A 621 5.60 17.45 -8.95
C TYR A 621 7.11 17.71 -9.11
N GLN A 622 7.63 17.68 -10.34
CA GLN A 622 9.04 17.95 -10.61
C GLN A 622 9.45 19.36 -10.14
N ALA A 623 8.60 20.36 -10.42
CA ALA A 623 8.83 21.73 -9.97
C ALA A 623 8.78 21.85 -8.44
N ALA A 624 7.84 21.17 -7.78
CA ALA A 624 7.76 21.13 -6.32
C ALA A 624 9.00 20.48 -5.69
N MET A 625 9.47 19.36 -6.25
CA MET A 625 10.71 18.70 -5.81
C MET A 625 11.94 19.60 -6.00
N GLY A 626 12.01 20.37 -7.08
CA GLY A 626 13.05 21.37 -7.29
C GLY A 626 13.03 22.49 -6.25
N GLN A 627 11.84 22.98 -5.88
CA GLN A 627 11.67 23.97 -4.80
C GLN A 627 12.05 23.40 -3.43
N TRP A 628 11.66 22.16 -3.15
CA TRP A 628 12.03 21.48 -1.91
C TRP A 628 13.54 21.27 -1.80
N LYS A 629 14.20 20.84 -2.88
CA LYS A 629 15.66 20.79 -2.96
C LYS A 629 16.28 22.15 -2.62
N PHE A 630 15.81 23.22 -3.26
CA PHE A 630 16.37 24.55 -3.02
C PHE A 630 16.21 24.97 -1.55
N ALA A 631 15.04 24.71 -0.95
CA ALA A 631 14.80 25.00 0.46
C ALA A 631 15.68 24.15 1.40
N LEU A 632 16.01 22.91 1.01
CA LEU A 632 16.95 22.06 1.75
C LEU A 632 18.37 22.62 1.68
N ASP A 633 18.81 23.09 0.51
CA ASP A 633 20.11 23.76 0.35
C ASP A 633 20.17 25.07 1.18
N GLU A 634 19.04 25.78 1.33
CA GLU A 634 18.93 26.93 2.25
C GLU A 634 19.07 26.53 3.72
N VAL A 635 18.56 25.36 4.14
CA VAL A 635 18.84 24.83 5.48
C VAL A 635 20.35 24.59 5.64
N GLY A 636 21.01 24.02 4.63
CA GLY A 636 22.45 23.84 4.59
C GLY A 636 23.21 25.16 4.72
N ARG A 637 22.81 26.19 3.96
CA ARG A 637 23.35 27.55 4.07
C ARG A 637 23.13 28.13 5.47
N ALA A 638 21.91 28.08 6.00
CA ALA A 638 21.58 28.60 7.33
C ALA A 638 22.43 27.96 8.45
N VAL A 639 22.71 26.66 8.37
CA VAL A 639 23.59 25.94 9.31
C VAL A 639 25.04 26.43 9.24
N ARG A 640 25.54 26.72 8.02
CA ARG A 640 26.86 27.35 7.82
C ARG A 640 26.88 28.80 8.32
N TRP A 641 25.74 29.50 8.25
CA TRP A 641 25.58 30.94 8.47
C TRP A 641 25.44 31.43 9.91
N ALA A 642 25.42 30.53 10.91
CA ALA A 642 25.33 30.95 12.32
C ALA A 642 26.43 31.97 12.74
N GLU A 643 27.49 32.15 11.94
CA GLU A 643 28.62 33.07 12.19
C GLU A 643 29.08 33.92 10.98
N GLY A 644 28.30 33.96 9.88
CA GLY A 644 28.62 34.67 8.64
C GLY A 644 28.60 33.78 7.38
N ASP A 645 28.60 34.39 6.20
CA ASP A 645 28.54 33.67 4.92
C ASP A 645 29.85 32.91 4.66
N ARG A 646 29.82 31.60 4.90
CA ARG A 646 31.01 30.73 4.82
C ARG A 646 30.75 29.58 3.86
N ASP A 647 31.54 29.56 2.80
CA ASP A 647 31.50 28.50 1.80
C ASP A 647 32.47 27.36 2.16
N TYR A 648 31.90 26.23 2.59
CA TYR A 648 32.59 24.95 2.84
C TYR A 648 31.61 23.77 2.74
N ASN A 649 32.13 22.58 2.45
CA ASN A 649 31.33 21.36 2.33
C ASN A 649 31.24 20.64 3.69
N MET A 650 30.03 20.58 4.27
CA MET A 650 29.77 19.91 5.55
C MET A 650 29.94 18.38 5.48
N TRP A 651 29.77 17.78 4.31
CA TRP A 651 29.96 16.34 4.07
C TRP A 651 31.29 16.03 3.35
N GLY A 652 32.13 17.05 3.16
CA GLY A 652 33.43 16.94 2.51
C GLY A 652 34.53 16.43 3.45
N SER A 653 35.74 16.30 2.90
CA SER A 653 36.92 15.96 3.67
C SER A 653 37.29 17.05 4.69
N VAL A 654 37.85 16.67 5.83
CA VAL A 654 38.47 17.62 6.79
C VAL A 654 39.69 18.35 6.23
N ASP A 655 40.27 17.82 5.15
CA ASP A 655 41.39 18.42 4.42
C ASP A 655 40.94 19.24 3.19
N GLN A 656 39.63 19.55 3.08
CA GLN A 656 39.09 20.36 1.99
C GLN A 656 39.74 21.75 1.92
N ASP A 657 39.82 22.31 0.72
CA ASP A 657 40.25 23.69 0.55
C ASP A 657 39.10 24.66 0.88
N ILE A 658 39.46 25.87 1.30
CA ILE A 658 38.52 26.96 1.63
C ILE A 658 38.88 28.21 0.83
N PRO A 659 37.94 29.15 0.63
CA PRO A 659 38.22 30.41 -0.04
C PRO A 659 39.43 31.14 0.58
N ALA A 660 40.26 31.78 -0.26
CA ALA A 660 41.50 32.43 0.18
C ALA A 660 41.28 33.47 1.29
N ALA A 661 40.15 34.19 1.26
CA ALA A 661 39.76 35.16 2.29
C ALA A 661 39.46 34.52 3.67
N GLY A 662 39.14 33.22 3.70
CA GLY A 662 38.90 32.46 4.92
C GLY A 662 40.16 31.82 5.53
N ARG A 663 41.29 31.83 4.81
CA ARG A 663 42.55 31.26 5.30
C ARG A 663 43.13 32.12 6.42
N ILE A 664 43.91 31.48 7.28
CA ILE A 664 44.53 32.12 8.44
C ILE A 664 45.59 33.10 7.91
N ALA A 665 45.46 34.38 8.24
CA ALA A 665 46.41 35.40 7.85
C ALA A 665 47.79 35.19 8.51
N ASP A 666 48.84 35.45 7.75
CA ASP A 666 50.21 35.50 8.25
C ASP A 666 50.39 36.66 9.23
N VAL A 667 51.24 36.47 10.24
CA VAL A 667 51.61 37.52 11.19
C VAL A 667 53.04 37.99 10.91
N PRO A 668 53.31 39.30 10.87
CA PRO A 668 54.59 39.83 10.42
C PRO A 668 55.72 39.62 11.44
N HIS A 669 55.38 39.40 12.71
CA HIS A 669 56.36 39.34 13.80
C HIS A 669 56.18 38.11 14.70
N ILE A 670 57.27 37.68 15.33
CA ILE A 670 57.33 36.65 16.37
C ILE A 670 57.95 37.22 17.65
N ALA A 671 57.62 36.61 18.78
CA ALA A 671 58.22 36.87 20.08
C ALA A 671 58.93 35.62 20.61
N PHE A 672 59.69 35.75 21.68
CA PHE A 672 60.26 34.60 22.40
C PHE A 672 59.15 33.75 23.05
N CYS A 673 59.34 32.44 23.16
CA CYS A 673 58.33 31.56 23.78
C CYS A 673 58.20 31.79 25.30
N GLU A 674 59.31 32.16 25.97
CA GLU A 674 59.37 32.56 27.37
C GLU A 674 60.03 33.95 27.47
N GLY A 675 59.30 34.99 27.90
CA GLY A 675 59.85 36.34 28.10
C GLY A 675 58.83 37.48 27.96
N PRO A 676 59.15 38.71 28.44
CA PRO A 676 58.26 39.87 28.30
C PRO A 676 58.01 40.21 26.82
N THR A 677 56.78 40.60 26.51
CA THR A 677 56.15 40.78 25.19
C THR A 677 56.73 41.90 24.30
N GLY A 678 58.01 42.25 24.43
CA GLY A 678 58.59 43.47 23.84
C GLY A 678 59.49 43.33 22.60
N ALA A 679 60.02 42.14 22.28
CA ALA A 679 60.86 41.94 21.09
C ALA A 679 60.02 41.39 19.92
N HIS A 680 59.71 42.24 18.94
CA HIS A 680 59.02 41.86 17.69
C HIS A 680 60.06 41.56 16.61
N LEU A 681 60.42 40.29 16.46
CA LEU A 681 61.34 39.82 15.42
C LEU A 681 60.57 39.51 14.14
N ASP A 682 61.13 39.79 12.95
CA ASP A 682 60.43 39.47 11.69
C ASP A 682 60.24 37.96 11.51
N MET A 683 59.06 37.55 11.07
CA MET A 683 58.69 36.15 10.85
C MET A 683 59.54 35.49 9.73
N PRO A 684 60.13 34.31 9.97
CA PRO A 684 60.69 33.47 8.90
C PRO A 684 59.60 32.89 8.01
N SER A 685 59.79 32.92 6.70
CA SER A 685 58.83 32.44 5.68
C SER A 685 58.40 30.98 5.83
N ARG A 686 59.26 30.11 6.40
CA ARG A 686 58.98 28.67 6.59
C ARG A 686 57.98 28.35 7.70
N VAL A 687 57.63 29.31 8.55
CA VAL A 687 56.66 29.16 9.65
C VAL A 687 55.44 30.07 9.50
N ASN A 688 55.20 30.55 8.26
CA ASN A 688 54.00 31.29 7.94
C ASN A 688 52.74 30.46 8.26
N ARG A 689 51.69 31.14 8.71
CA ARG A 689 50.40 30.52 9.02
C ARG A 689 49.71 30.02 7.76
N SER A 690 49.97 30.64 6.62
CA SER A 690 49.54 30.20 5.29
C SER A 690 50.14 28.85 4.86
N ALA A 691 51.21 28.40 5.51
CA ALA A 691 51.84 27.11 5.26
C ALA A 691 51.31 25.98 6.19
N LEU A 692 50.31 26.26 7.04
CA LEU A 692 49.66 25.24 7.86
C LEU A 692 48.84 24.27 6.99
N PRO A 693 48.69 23.01 7.42
CA PRO A 693 47.77 22.08 6.76
C PRO A 693 46.33 22.62 6.70
N SER A 694 45.61 22.31 5.61
CA SER A 694 44.25 22.82 5.34
C SER A 694 43.26 22.58 6.48
N VAL A 695 43.41 21.52 7.26
CA VAL A 695 42.57 21.24 8.42
C VAL A 695 42.57 22.37 9.47
N TYR A 696 43.70 23.06 9.67
CA TYR A 696 43.77 24.21 10.58
C TYR A 696 43.04 25.42 10.00
N HIS A 697 43.16 25.63 8.69
CA HIS A 697 42.42 26.66 7.98
C HIS A 697 40.92 26.42 8.06
N LEU A 698 40.46 25.20 7.76
CA LEU A 698 39.05 24.81 7.89
C LEU A 698 38.55 24.96 9.32
N ALA A 699 39.29 24.47 10.33
CA ALA A 699 38.89 24.58 11.72
C ALA A 699 38.75 26.05 12.17
N ASN A 700 39.72 26.90 11.83
CA ASN A 700 39.63 28.33 12.13
C ASN A 700 38.50 29.03 11.35
N TYR A 701 38.23 28.58 10.12
CA TYR A 701 37.20 29.15 9.28
C TYR A 701 35.80 28.70 9.65
N ALA A 702 35.55 27.46 10.07
CA ALA A 702 34.20 26.90 10.22
C ALA A 702 33.75 26.66 11.69
N MET A 703 34.67 26.62 12.66
CA MET A 703 34.30 26.45 14.07
C MET A 703 33.76 27.73 14.72
N ALA A 704 32.92 27.53 15.74
CA ALA A 704 32.47 28.59 16.63
C ALA A 704 33.62 29.35 17.28
N PRO A 705 33.50 30.68 17.50
CA PRO A 705 34.62 31.50 17.99
C PRO A 705 35.28 30.94 19.25
N ALA A 706 34.48 30.39 20.18
CA ALA A 706 34.95 29.78 21.42
C ALA A 706 35.72 28.45 21.23
N HIS A 707 35.60 27.81 20.06
CA HIS A 707 36.18 26.51 19.75
C HIS A 707 37.25 26.55 18.67
N ARG A 708 37.50 27.71 18.05
CA ARG A 708 38.58 27.88 17.06
C ARG A 708 39.94 27.60 17.70
N PRO A 709 40.90 27.05 16.92
CA PRO A 709 42.26 26.89 17.42
C PRO A 709 42.88 28.27 17.65
N GLU A 710 43.40 28.50 18.85
CA GLU A 710 44.31 29.61 19.09
C GLU A 710 45.67 29.27 18.48
N LEU A 711 46.25 30.21 17.74
CA LEU A 711 47.52 30.01 17.04
C LEU A 711 48.54 31.05 17.50
N ARG A 712 49.75 30.60 17.81
CA ARG A 712 50.90 31.47 18.07
C ARG A 712 52.15 30.94 17.40
N SER A 713 53.05 31.86 17.10
CA SER A 713 54.40 31.52 16.66
C SER A 713 55.37 32.15 17.65
N CYS A 714 56.37 31.38 18.09
CA CYS A 714 57.36 31.88 19.04
C CYS A 714 58.75 31.30 18.76
N LEU A 715 59.77 31.94 19.29
CA LEU A 715 61.18 31.56 19.15
C LEU A 715 61.74 31.10 20.49
N ASP A 716 62.33 29.91 20.52
CA ASP A 716 63.25 29.49 21.57
C ASP A 716 64.69 29.62 21.09
N ALA A 717 65.54 30.04 22.01
CA ALA A 717 66.94 30.25 21.77
C ALA A 717 67.76 29.74 22.94
N GLU A 718 68.73 28.87 22.65
CA GLU A 718 69.58 28.32 23.69
C GLU A 718 70.98 28.03 23.16
N PHE A 719 71.92 27.93 24.10
CA PHE A 719 73.25 27.42 23.81
C PHE A 719 73.29 25.91 24.05
N VAL A 720 73.62 25.16 23.01
CA VAL A 720 73.87 23.72 23.07
C VAL A 720 75.35 23.43 22.76
N ASN A 721 75.82 22.22 23.04
CA ASN A 721 77.21 21.81 22.76
C ASN A 721 78.25 22.79 23.35
N VAL A 722 78.00 23.21 24.60
CA VAL A 722 78.83 24.17 25.34
C VAL A 722 80.17 23.53 25.68
N VAL A 723 81.26 24.19 25.30
CA VAL A 723 82.63 23.77 25.56
C VAL A 723 83.35 24.91 26.27
N VAL A 724 83.83 24.65 27.48
CA VAL A 724 84.67 25.58 28.24
C VAL A 724 86.12 25.21 28.02
N ASN A 725 86.92 26.18 27.56
CA ASN A 725 88.35 26.03 27.36
C ASN A 725 89.09 26.94 28.32
N ASP A 726 89.88 26.34 29.21
CA ASP A 726 90.78 27.08 30.11
C ASP A 726 92.12 27.30 29.42
N LEU A 727 92.35 28.54 28.96
CA LEU A 727 93.61 28.96 28.37
C LEU A 727 94.48 29.68 29.43
N PRO A 728 95.81 29.75 29.26
CA PRO A 728 96.72 30.33 30.27
C PRO A 728 96.44 31.78 30.70
N ARG A 729 95.61 32.52 29.95
CA ARG A 729 95.25 33.92 30.24
C ARG A 729 93.75 34.18 30.29
N TYR A 730 92.94 33.28 29.73
CA TYR A 730 91.50 33.48 29.57
C TYR A 730 90.76 32.17 29.74
N GLN A 731 89.56 32.21 30.31
CA GLN A 731 88.59 31.14 30.17
C GLN A 731 87.62 31.53 29.06
N GLN A 732 87.52 30.69 28.03
CA GLN A 732 86.67 30.90 26.87
C GLN A 732 85.60 29.82 26.80
N THR A 733 84.33 30.22 26.76
CA THR A 733 83.21 29.31 26.51
C THR A 733 82.76 29.48 25.06
N ASN A 734 82.71 28.37 24.32
CA ASN A 734 82.19 28.28 22.96
C ASN A 734 80.93 27.43 22.97
N ALA A 735 79.90 27.79 22.19
CA ALA A 735 78.66 27.03 22.15
C ALA A 735 78.02 27.10 20.76
N ASP A 736 77.08 26.20 20.47
CA ASP A 736 76.22 26.30 19.30
C ASP A 736 74.96 27.07 19.72
N LEU A 737 74.63 28.14 19.01
CA LEU A 737 73.32 28.78 19.13
C LEU A 737 72.31 27.92 18.38
N ARG A 738 71.39 27.29 19.12
CA ARG A 738 70.23 26.58 18.57
C ARG A 738 69.03 27.51 18.61
N LEU A 739 68.43 27.73 17.45
CA LEU A 739 67.19 28.47 17.28
C LEU A 739 66.08 27.49 16.92
N VAL A 740 64.99 27.51 17.68
CA VAL A 740 63.79 26.70 17.42
C VAL A 740 62.61 27.63 17.29
N VAL A 741 62.14 27.84 16.06
CA VAL A 741 60.90 28.57 15.81
C VAL A 741 59.76 27.59 15.88
N ARG A 742 58.82 27.80 16.80
CA ARG A 742 57.66 26.95 17.03
C ARG A 742 56.41 27.62 16.54
N GLN A 743 55.64 26.91 15.73
CA GLN A 743 54.27 27.24 15.43
C GLN A 743 53.38 26.34 16.27
N GLN A 744 52.61 26.94 17.17
CA GLN A 744 51.82 26.23 18.16
C GLN A 744 50.33 26.47 17.96
N ALA A 745 49.54 25.44 18.26
CA ALA A 745 48.10 25.51 18.33
C ALA A 745 47.62 25.12 19.72
N LYS A 746 46.57 25.78 20.21
CA LYS A 746 45.86 25.43 21.43
C LYS A 746 44.38 25.31 21.10
N TRP A 747 43.81 24.16 21.47
CA TRP A 747 42.37 23.90 21.35
C TRP A 747 41.66 24.29 22.65
N PHE A 748 40.35 24.55 22.56
CA PHE A 748 39.53 24.87 23.73
C PHE A 748 39.69 23.82 24.84
N GLY A 749 40.05 24.26 26.05
CA GLY A 749 40.28 23.40 27.22
C GLY A 749 41.55 22.54 27.18
N GLY A 750 42.43 22.72 26.20
CA GLY A 750 43.69 21.98 26.07
C GLY A 750 44.94 22.85 26.25
N ASP A 751 46.11 22.20 26.17
CA ASP A 751 47.42 22.85 26.26
C ASP A 751 47.97 23.27 24.88
N TRP A 752 48.98 24.15 24.88
CA TRP A 752 49.73 24.50 23.68
C TRP A 752 50.51 23.29 23.15
N GLN A 753 50.41 23.04 21.85
CA GLN A 753 51.14 21.96 21.18
C GLN A 753 51.87 22.48 19.96
N ASP A 754 53.10 22.02 19.75
CA ASP A 754 53.86 22.29 18.53
C ASP A 754 53.19 21.61 17.34
N VAL A 755 52.78 22.41 16.36
CA VAL A 755 52.23 21.92 15.07
C VAL A 755 53.36 21.76 14.07
N ARG A 756 54.26 22.75 14.04
CA ARG A 756 55.44 22.78 13.18
C ARG A 756 56.58 23.42 13.96
N THR A 757 57.78 22.87 13.82
CA THR A 757 59.01 23.48 14.33
C THR A 757 60.00 23.68 13.20
N VAL A 758 60.75 24.77 13.25
CA VAL A 758 61.89 25.02 12.36
C VAL A 758 63.11 25.21 13.22
N THR A 759 64.04 24.26 13.11
CA THR A 759 65.28 24.26 13.90
C THR A 759 66.46 24.62 13.02
N TRP A 760 67.30 25.52 13.51
CA TRP A 760 68.57 25.85 12.90
C TRP A 760 69.65 26.03 13.97
N LYS A 761 70.90 25.70 13.66
CA LYS A 761 72.02 25.83 14.60
C LYS A 761 73.27 26.38 13.93
N THR A 762 74.04 27.18 14.66
CA THR A 762 75.35 27.67 14.23
C THR A 762 76.34 27.66 15.39
N ARG A 763 77.62 27.43 15.10
CA ARG A 763 78.69 27.58 16.09
C ARG A 763 78.92 29.06 16.39
N LEU A 764 79.03 29.41 17.67
CA LEU A 764 79.49 30.71 18.15
C LEU A 764 80.77 30.53 18.97
N THR A 765 81.73 31.42 18.73
CA THR A 765 82.94 31.54 19.55
C THR A 765 82.75 32.66 20.57
N ASP A 766 83.37 32.51 21.74
CA ASP A 766 83.38 33.53 22.80
C ASP A 766 82.00 33.90 23.36
N VAL A 767 81.13 32.92 23.66
CA VAL A 767 79.84 33.20 24.32
C VAL A 767 80.04 33.65 25.77
N CYS A 768 81.09 33.17 26.42
CA CYS A 768 81.68 33.80 27.60
C CYS A 768 83.19 33.94 27.41
N LEU A 769 83.75 35.06 27.87
CA LEU A 769 85.19 35.26 27.92
C LEU A 769 85.56 35.96 29.22
N TRP A 770 86.36 35.29 30.04
CA TRP A 770 86.86 35.79 31.33
C TRP A 770 88.38 35.92 31.31
N ASP A 771 88.91 37.10 31.59
CA ASP A 771 90.35 37.30 31.82
C ASP A 771 90.69 36.85 33.24
N GLN A 772 91.48 35.77 33.34
CA GLN A 772 91.88 35.19 34.62
C GLN A 772 93.04 35.94 35.28
N ARG A 773 93.62 36.95 34.63
CA ARG A 773 94.72 37.78 35.20
C ARG A 773 94.20 38.88 36.14
N ALA A 774 92.90 39.19 36.10
CA ALA A 774 92.27 40.13 37.02
C ALA A 774 91.74 39.40 38.26
N ASN A 775 91.81 40.05 39.43
CA ASN A 775 91.23 39.53 40.68
C ASN A 775 90.26 40.57 41.28
N PRO A 776 88.93 40.33 41.25
CA PRO A 776 88.27 39.15 40.67
C PRO A 776 88.34 39.12 39.12
N PRO A 777 88.18 37.95 38.48
CA PRO A 777 88.18 37.83 37.02
C PRO A 777 87.20 38.79 36.36
N THR A 778 87.63 39.47 35.29
CA THR A 778 86.80 40.42 34.53
C THR A 778 86.48 39.85 33.16
N GLY A 779 85.24 39.96 32.71
CA GLY A 779 84.81 39.35 31.47
C GLY A 779 83.36 39.65 31.13
N TYR A 780 82.84 38.91 30.15
CA TYR A 780 81.43 38.93 29.80
C TYR A 780 80.92 37.51 29.58
N CYS A 781 79.64 37.31 29.88
CA CYS A 781 78.84 36.21 29.36
C CYS A 781 77.65 36.83 28.63
N ARG A 782 77.43 36.43 27.38
CA ARG A 782 76.27 36.85 26.60
C ARG A 782 75.24 35.74 26.64
N GLU A 783 73.97 36.10 26.81
CA GLU A 783 72.84 35.19 26.67
C GLU A 783 72.42 35.06 25.19
N PRO A 784 71.67 34.02 24.80
CA PRO A 784 71.20 33.83 23.43
C PRO A 784 70.50 35.06 22.84
N ASP A 785 69.71 35.78 23.66
CA ASP A 785 68.97 36.98 23.29
C ASP A 785 69.86 38.11 22.75
N TYR A 786 71.09 38.23 23.27
CA TYR A 786 72.06 39.23 22.81
C TYR A 786 72.40 39.03 21.32
N TYR A 787 72.60 37.78 20.91
CA TYR A 787 72.91 37.45 19.53
C TYR A 787 71.70 37.65 18.63
N ILE A 788 70.53 37.22 19.09
CA ILE A 788 69.28 37.33 18.31
C ILE A 788 68.94 38.79 18.05
N ASN A 789 68.91 39.63 19.08
CA ASN A 789 68.55 41.04 18.93
C ASN A 789 69.51 41.83 18.02
N SER A 790 70.77 41.40 17.89
CA SER A 790 71.77 42.08 17.06
C SER A 790 71.87 41.57 15.62
N LYS A 791 71.51 40.31 15.36
CA LYS A 791 71.76 39.63 14.07
C LYS A 791 70.57 38.87 13.48
N TRP A 792 69.37 39.02 14.06
CA TRP A 792 68.16 38.32 13.58
C TRP A 792 67.91 38.55 12.08
N ASN A 793 67.66 39.79 11.67
CA ASN A 793 67.27 40.10 10.29
C ASN A 793 68.41 39.94 9.28
N SER A 794 69.67 40.15 9.69
CA SER A 794 70.82 40.13 8.80
C SER A 794 71.45 38.74 8.63
N THR A 795 71.28 37.82 9.59
CA THR A 795 71.98 36.52 9.59
C THR A 795 71.04 35.37 9.89
N TYR A 796 70.31 35.41 11.01
CA TYR A 796 69.62 34.21 11.52
C TYR A 796 68.28 33.93 10.82
N ARG A 797 67.46 34.94 10.54
CA ARG A 797 66.20 34.79 9.79
C ARG A 797 66.47 34.26 8.37
N PRO A 798 67.37 34.85 7.56
CA PRO A 798 67.70 34.28 6.24
C PRO A 798 68.23 32.85 6.30
N ALA A 799 68.96 32.48 7.36
CA ALA A 799 69.48 31.13 7.53
C ALA A 799 68.38 30.11 7.89
N LEU A 800 67.41 30.50 8.73
CA LEU A 800 66.20 29.73 8.97
C LEU A 800 65.38 29.54 7.69
N ASP A 801 65.25 30.59 6.87
CA ASP A 801 64.53 30.56 5.59
C ASP A 801 65.20 29.66 4.53
N SER A 802 66.53 29.61 4.49
CA SER A 802 67.28 28.84 3.48
C SER A 802 67.60 27.41 3.91
N SER A 803 67.93 27.21 5.19
CA SER A 803 68.55 25.98 5.70
C SER A 803 67.93 25.43 6.98
N GLY A 804 66.86 26.05 7.51
CA GLY A 804 66.14 25.54 8.67
C GLY A 804 65.49 24.17 8.41
N VAL A 805 65.65 23.25 9.36
CA VAL A 805 65.04 21.92 9.33
C VAL A 805 63.60 22.03 9.82
N VAL A 806 62.64 21.74 8.94
CA VAL A 806 61.20 21.78 9.24
C VAL A 806 60.74 20.41 9.72
N VAL A 807 60.03 20.38 10.84
CA VAL A 807 59.42 19.17 11.41
C VAL A 807 57.95 19.44 11.71
N ASP A 808 57.06 18.72 11.02
CA ASP A 808 55.62 18.72 11.29
C ASP A 808 55.25 17.67 12.33
N ASN A 809 54.40 18.03 13.27
CA ASN A 809 53.96 17.14 14.34
C ASN A 809 52.75 16.30 13.87
N ALA A 810 53.00 15.03 13.57
CA ALA A 810 51.96 14.10 13.13
C ALA A 810 50.83 13.90 14.16
N ALA A 811 51.14 13.94 15.46
CA ALA A 811 50.13 13.80 16.52
C ALA A 811 49.23 15.05 16.61
N ALA A 812 49.81 16.25 16.48
CA ALA A 812 49.05 17.49 16.44
C ALA A 812 48.12 17.55 15.20
N LEU A 813 48.62 17.09 14.05
CA LEU A 813 47.81 17.00 12.82
C LEU A 813 46.66 16.00 12.96
N ALA A 814 46.91 14.82 13.55
CA ALA A 814 45.87 13.84 13.82
C ALA A 814 44.78 14.41 14.75
N LEU A 815 45.18 15.09 15.84
CA LEU A 815 44.25 15.77 16.73
C LEU A 815 43.44 16.84 16.00
N ALA A 816 44.07 17.65 15.14
CA ALA A 816 43.38 18.67 14.35
C ALA A 816 42.32 18.05 13.43
N ARG A 817 42.62 16.92 12.78
CA ARG A 817 41.65 16.16 11.98
C ARG A 817 40.50 15.63 12.82
N THR A 818 40.76 15.07 14.00
CA THR A 818 39.68 14.64 14.91
C THR A 818 38.80 15.81 15.34
N LYS A 819 39.37 16.97 15.66
CA LYS A 819 38.62 18.17 16.04
C LYS A 819 37.81 18.75 14.88
N ALA A 820 38.39 18.84 13.68
CA ALA A 820 37.68 19.27 12.49
C ALA A 820 36.55 18.31 12.11
N GLN A 821 36.77 16.99 12.22
CA GLN A 821 35.74 15.98 12.00
C GLN A 821 34.59 16.14 12.99
N ALA A 822 34.88 16.31 14.29
CA ALA A 822 33.85 16.54 15.30
C ALA A 822 33.03 17.82 15.04
N MET A 823 33.65 18.86 14.47
CA MET A 823 32.93 20.06 14.01
C MET A 823 32.01 19.77 12.82
N LEU A 824 32.51 19.12 11.76
CA LEU A 824 31.69 18.77 10.60
C LEU A 824 30.51 17.87 10.99
N THR A 825 30.76 16.83 11.80
CA THR A 825 29.72 15.94 12.33
C THR A 825 28.68 16.70 13.17
N GLY A 826 29.11 17.68 13.98
CA GLY A 826 28.19 18.53 14.75
C GLY A 826 27.29 19.38 13.86
N LYS A 827 27.86 19.96 12.80
CA LYS A 827 27.09 20.71 11.79
C LYS A 827 26.13 19.82 11.00
N GLN A 828 26.54 18.60 10.63
CA GLN A 828 25.68 17.60 9.99
C GLN A 828 24.48 17.23 10.88
N ARG A 829 24.72 16.95 12.16
CA ARG A 829 23.64 16.67 13.12
C ARG A 829 22.66 17.84 13.22
N TYR A 830 23.18 19.07 13.29
CA TYR A 830 22.33 20.25 13.36
C TYR A 830 21.49 20.45 12.09
N PHE A 831 22.10 20.21 10.92
CA PHE A 831 21.38 20.17 9.65
C PHE A 831 20.22 19.18 9.66
N TYR A 832 20.45 17.92 10.06
CA TYR A 832 19.36 16.94 10.09
C TYR A 832 18.29 17.27 11.12
N ARG A 833 18.64 17.92 12.23
CA ARG A 833 17.64 18.44 13.17
C ARG A 833 16.77 19.53 12.53
N ALA A 834 17.39 20.51 11.88
CA ALA A 834 16.66 21.60 11.22
C ALA A 834 15.81 21.09 10.05
N ALA A 835 16.33 20.13 9.28
CA ALA A 835 15.62 19.49 8.18
C ALA A 835 14.45 18.63 8.70
N ALA A 836 14.66 17.82 9.74
CA ALA A 836 13.60 17.03 10.36
C ALA A 836 12.44 17.90 10.87
N LEU A 837 12.75 19.05 11.49
CA LEU A 837 11.75 20.04 11.88
C LEU A 837 11.02 20.65 10.67
N GLY A 838 11.69 20.81 9.53
CA GLY A 838 11.10 21.34 8.30
C GLY A 838 10.42 20.29 7.41
N THR A 839 10.19 19.09 7.91
CA THR A 839 9.50 17.99 7.21
C THR A 839 8.31 17.51 8.04
N GLY A 840 7.40 16.77 7.43
CA GLY A 840 6.16 16.30 8.06
C GLY A 840 4.93 17.10 7.64
N VAL A 841 3.80 16.74 8.26
CA VAL A 841 2.47 17.26 7.89
C VAL A 841 2.06 18.49 8.68
N ASP A 842 2.64 18.69 9.85
CA ASP A 842 2.34 19.82 10.72
C ASP A 842 3.34 20.95 10.49
N ARG A 843 2.82 22.14 10.22
CA ARG A 843 3.67 23.32 10.04
C ARG A 843 4.45 23.60 11.33
N PRO A 844 5.77 23.84 11.25
CA PRO A 844 6.55 24.21 12.42
C PRO A 844 5.96 25.46 13.10
N PRO A 845 5.90 25.51 14.44
CA PRO A 845 5.36 26.66 15.15
C PRO A 845 6.02 27.98 14.76
N ALA A 846 5.25 29.07 14.84
CA ALA A 846 5.79 30.41 14.69
C ALA A 846 6.90 30.65 15.75
N GLY A 847 8.07 31.13 15.32
CA GLY A 847 9.27 31.27 16.17
C GLY A 847 10.30 30.14 16.00
N THR A 848 9.99 29.08 15.26
CA THR A 848 11.00 28.10 14.78
C THR A 848 11.89 28.74 13.69
N TRP A 849 13.01 28.10 13.34
CA TRP A 849 13.90 28.52 12.26
C TRP A 849 13.14 28.78 10.94
N SER A 850 13.38 29.95 10.34
CA SER A 850 12.73 30.37 9.09
C SER A 850 13.05 29.43 7.93
N SER A 851 14.27 28.90 7.84
CA SER A 851 14.66 27.92 6.83
C SER A 851 13.92 26.58 6.98
N SER A 852 13.66 26.13 8.22
CA SER A 852 12.80 24.95 8.46
C SER A 852 11.35 25.20 8.05
N GLN A 853 10.81 26.40 8.32
CA GLN A 853 9.46 26.76 7.85
C GLN A 853 9.37 26.81 6.32
N GLN A 854 10.39 27.36 5.65
CA GLN A 854 10.48 27.38 4.19
C GLN A 854 10.60 25.97 3.60
N LEU A 855 11.40 25.10 4.23
CA LEU A 855 11.49 23.69 3.84
C LEU A 855 10.13 23.00 3.97
N TRP A 856 9.39 23.26 5.05
CA TRP A 856 8.05 22.72 5.24
C TRP A 856 7.07 23.25 4.18
N ASP A 857 7.08 24.57 3.92
CA ASP A 857 6.22 25.18 2.90
C ASP A 857 6.50 24.60 1.50
N ALA A 858 7.76 24.29 1.19
CA ALA A 858 8.15 23.60 -0.04
C ALA A 858 7.75 22.11 -0.04
N GLY A 859 7.93 21.42 1.10
CA GLY A 859 7.52 20.03 1.29
C GLY A 859 6.01 19.85 1.15
N LYS A 860 5.22 20.78 1.67
CA LYS A 860 3.76 20.81 1.46
C LYS A 860 3.39 20.85 -0.02
N LYS A 861 4.12 21.60 -0.86
CA LYS A 861 3.86 21.61 -2.31
C LYS A 861 4.17 20.27 -2.97
N VAL A 862 5.21 19.58 -2.51
CA VAL A 862 5.53 18.21 -2.96
C VAL A 862 4.38 17.28 -2.60
N SER A 863 3.94 17.32 -1.34
CA SER A 863 2.81 16.52 -0.87
C SER A 863 1.53 16.81 -1.62
N ASP A 864 1.20 18.08 -1.84
CA ASP A 864 0.01 18.48 -2.58
C ASP A 864 0.08 17.98 -4.03
N ALA A 865 1.25 18.06 -4.69
CA ALA A 865 1.43 17.54 -6.04
C ALA A 865 1.25 16.00 -6.12
N VAL A 866 1.81 15.25 -5.16
CA VAL A 866 1.61 13.79 -5.06
C VAL A 866 0.15 13.46 -4.80
N ARG A 867 -0.53 14.20 -3.92
CA ARG A 867 -1.96 14.00 -3.64
C ARG A 867 -2.80 14.26 -4.88
N MET A 868 -2.53 15.30 -5.65
CA MET A 868 -3.25 15.56 -6.90
C MET A 868 -3.01 14.45 -7.94
N LEU A 869 -1.78 13.94 -8.07
CA LEU A 869 -1.48 12.76 -8.90
C LEU A 869 -2.29 11.54 -8.47
N GLN A 870 -2.32 11.23 -7.18
CA GLN A 870 -3.10 10.13 -6.62
C GLN A 870 -4.60 10.30 -6.88
N ILE A 871 -5.17 11.47 -6.58
CA ILE A 871 -6.59 11.79 -6.75
C ILE A 871 -7.03 11.64 -8.20
N PHE A 872 -6.30 12.26 -9.14
CA PHE A 872 -6.64 12.16 -10.56
C PHE A 872 -6.41 10.75 -11.10
N SER A 873 -5.43 10.01 -10.60
CA SER A 873 -5.20 8.62 -11.02
C SER A 873 -6.29 7.68 -10.53
N ASP A 874 -6.72 7.83 -9.28
CA ASP A 874 -7.79 7.01 -8.69
C ASP A 874 -9.11 7.16 -9.47
N LEU A 875 -9.39 8.37 -9.98
CA LEU A 875 -10.56 8.64 -10.80
C LEU A 875 -10.36 8.27 -12.28
N GLY A 876 -9.31 8.78 -12.91
CA GLY A 876 -9.09 8.69 -14.35
C GLY A 876 -8.47 7.37 -14.82
N TRP A 877 -7.64 6.74 -13.99
CA TRP A 877 -6.91 5.51 -14.30
C TRP A 877 -7.34 4.34 -13.40
N SER A 878 -8.57 4.37 -12.88
CA SER A 878 -9.08 3.38 -11.93
C SER A 878 -8.88 1.94 -12.41
N SER A 879 -9.25 1.65 -13.67
CA SER A 879 -9.13 0.30 -14.21
C SER A 879 -7.69 -0.08 -14.56
N ALA A 880 -6.84 0.89 -14.91
CA ALA A 880 -5.40 0.65 -15.07
C ALA A 880 -4.71 0.39 -13.71
N LEU A 881 -5.09 1.11 -12.65
CA LEU A 881 -4.56 0.92 -11.29
C LEU A 881 -4.86 -0.46 -10.71
N GLU A 882 -5.95 -1.09 -11.11
CA GLU A 882 -6.27 -2.48 -10.76
C GLU A 882 -5.40 -3.50 -11.50
N ARG A 883 -4.83 -3.14 -12.66
CA ARG A 883 -4.14 -4.06 -13.58
C ARG A 883 -2.63 -3.84 -13.66
N ASP A 884 -2.12 -2.81 -12.99
CA ASP A 884 -0.76 -2.33 -13.13
C ASP A 884 -0.15 -2.06 -11.77
N ASP A 885 0.47 -3.11 -11.22
CA ASP A 885 1.18 -3.04 -9.94
C ASP A 885 2.30 -1.99 -9.94
N VAL A 886 2.90 -1.70 -11.10
CA VAL A 886 3.92 -0.66 -11.20
C VAL A 886 3.28 0.72 -11.05
N LEU A 887 2.22 1.00 -11.79
CA LEU A 887 1.46 2.26 -11.67
C LEU A 887 0.93 2.45 -10.25
N ARG A 888 0.30 1.42 -9.69
CA ARG A 888 -0.24 1.43 -8.33
C ARG A 888 0.87 1.59 -7.29
N GLY A 889 1.97 0.85 -7.42
CA GLY A 889 3.11 0.88 -6.50
C GLY A 889 3.84 2.22 -6.48
N GLN A 890 3.90 2.93 -7.60
CA GLN A 890 4.50 4.28 -7.72
C GLN A 890 3.61 5.39 -7.17
N LEU A 891 2.32 5.13 -6.93
CA LEU A 891 1.38 6.10 -6.39
C LEU A 891 1.00 5.81 -4.94
N PHE A 892 0.78 4.55 -4.58
CA PHE A 892 0.17 4.15 -3.31
C PHE A 892 0.95 3.09 -2.52
N GLY A 893 2.01 2.51 -3.10
CA GLY A 893 2.81 1.45 -2.46
C GLY A 893 4.13 1.93 -1.85
N ASP A 894 4.99 0.99 -1.47
CA ASP A 894 6.29 1.29 -0.82
C ASP A 894 7.28 2.05 -1.71
N ARG A 895 7.01 2.11 -3.02
CA ARG A 895 7.79 2.89 -4.01
C ARG A 895 7.14 4.24 -4.33
N ALA A 896 6.03 4.61 -3.67
CA ALA A 896 5.22 5.78 -3.99
C ALA A 896 6.00 7.09 -3.90
N LEU A 897 5.84 8.05 -4.80
CA LEU A 897 6.61 9.31 -4.81
C LEU A 897 6.88 9.93 -3.40
N PRO A 898 8.12 10.37 -3.09
CA PRO A 898 8.45 11.01 -1.82
C PRO A 898 7.52 12.20 -1.52
N ALA A 899 6.89 12.19 -0.35
CA ALA A 899 5.95 13.19 0.15
C ALA A 899 5.57 12.90 1.61
N ASP A 900 5.07 13.91 2.31
CA ASP A 900 4.51 13.81 3.67
C ASP A 900 3.04 14.24 3.67
N TYR A 901 2.12 13.32 3.88
CA TYR A 901 0.68 13.65 3.93
C TYR A 901 -0.08 12.75 4.91
N ARG A 902 -1.24 13.25 5.36
CA ARG A 902 -2.24 12.43 6.08
C ARG A 902 -3.28 11.93 5.10
N LEU A 903 -3.67 10.66 5.23
CA LEU A 903 -4.83 10.15 4.51
C LEU A 903 -6.10 10.75 5.13
N PRO A 904 -7.09 11.18 4.31
CA PRO A 904 -8.35 11.67 4.84
C PRO A 904 -9.05 10.60 5.66
N ARG A 905 -9.60 10.96 6.82
CA ARG A 905 -10.37 10.07 7.70
C ARG A 905 -9.58 8.84 8.21
N SER A 906 -8.24 8.85 8.11
CA SER A 906 -7.39 7.83 8.73
C SER A 906 -7.07 8.22 10.18
N GLN A 907 -6.86 7.22 11.05
CA GLN A 907 -6.26 7.46 12.36
C GLN A 907 -4.76 7.75 12.18
N ASP A 908 -4.17 8.54 13.08
CA ASP A 908 -2.76 8.97 12.97
C ASP A 908 -1.76 7.81 12.84
N SER A 909 -2.06 6.64 13.42
CA SER A 909 -1.23 5.43 13.31
C SER A 909 -1.12 4.87 11.89
N TYR A 910 -2.08 5.15 11.00
CA TYR A 910 -2.04 4.72 9.60
C TYR A 910 -1.21 5.64 8.70
N ASN A 911 -0.82 6.81 9.19
CA ASN A 911 -0.13 7.82 8.39
C ASN A 911 1.39 7.64 8.37
N SER A 912 1.97 6.75 9.19
CA SER A 912 3.44 6.57 9.23
C SER A 912 4.02 6.18 7.87
N GLY A 913 3.30 5.37 7.08
CA GLY A 913 3.70 4.98 5.72
C GLY A 913 3.65 6.11 4.69
N SER A 914 2.98 7.24 4.98
CA SER A 914 2.89 8.41 4.09
C SER A 914 3.71 9.61 4.56
N LEU A 915 4.61 9.41 5.54
CA LEU A 915 5.55 10.40 6.08
C LEU A 915 6.97 10.15 5.57
N HIS A 916 7.14 10.08 4.24
CA HIS A 916 8.40 9.66 3.62
C HIS A 916 9.60 10.56 3.98
N LEU A 917 9.44 11.88 3.91
CA LEU A 917 10.53 12.82 4.15
C LEU A 917 10.78 12.91 5.66
N PHE A 918 9.72 13.10 6.44
CA PHE A 918 9.83 13.17 7.90
C PHE A 918 10.55 11.95 8.48
N ASN A 919 10.13 10.72 8.13
CA ASN A 919 10.77 9.52 8.64
C ASN A 919 12.25 9.43 8.23
N ALA A 920 12.58 9.81 6.99
CA ALA A 920 13.95 9.78 6.48
C ALA A 920 14.87 10.74 7.26
N TYR A 921 14.42 11.98 7.49
CA TYR A 921 15.21 12.98 8.22
C TYR A 921 15.25 12.72 9.72
N GLN A 922 14.20 12.17 10.32
CA GLN A 922 14.23 11.69 11.71
C GLN A 922 15.22 10.54 11.87
N ARG A 923 15.23 9.58 10.94
CA ARG A 923 16.21 8.48 10.97
C ARG A 923 17.64 8.98 10.77
N ALA A 924 17.84 9.91 9.84
CA ALA A 924 19.14 10.53 9.65
C ALA A 924 19.61 11.24 10.91
N LEU A 925 18.74 11.99 11.60
CA LEU A 925 19.07 12.62 12.87
C LEU A 925 19.47 11.60 13.95
N ALA A 926 18.70 10.51 14.09
CA ALA A 926 18.99 9.44 15.05
C ALA A 926 20.36 8.76 14.81
N ASN A 927 20.80 8.66 13.55
CA ASN A 927 22.13 8.14 13.21
C ASN A 927 23.28 9.03 13.77
N TYR A 928 22.98 10.24 14.25
CA TYR A 928 23.92 11.14 14.91
C TYR A 928 23.75 11.24 16.44
N ASP A 929 22.97 10.35 17.07
CA ASP A 929 22.70 10.41 18.52
C ASP A 929 23.95 10.30 19.40
N SER A 930 25.02 9.68 18.90
CA SER A 930 26.32 9.59 19.58
C SER A 930 27.06 10.92 19.65
N CYS A 931 26.79 11.86 18.74
CA CYS A 931 27.33 13.22 18.79
C CYS A 931 26.64 14.01 19.89
N LYS A 932 27.28 14.17 21.06
CA LYS A 932 26.79 15.04 22.13
C LYS A 932 27.35 16.45 21.95
N GLN A 933 26.50 17.47 22.07
CA GLN A 933 26.85 18.89 21.93
C GLN A 933 26.24 19.68 23.09
N GLN A 934 26.90 20.76 23.52
CA GLN A 934 26.36 21.64 24.56
C GLN A 934 25.38 22.65 23.96
N LEU A 935 25.76 23.28 22.85
CA LEU A 935 24.90 24.05 21.97
C LEU A 935 24.87 23.37 20.60
N ASP A 936 23.76 23.51 19.87
CA ASP A 936 23.54 22.75 18.62
C ASP A 936 24.59 22.97 17.53
N TRP A 937 25.29 24.11 17.55
CA TRP A 937 26.32 24.45 16.58
C TRP A 937 27.75 24.15 17.05
N ASP A 938 27.93 23.62 18.26
CA ASP A 938 29.24 23.25 18.81
C ASP A 938 29.78 21.98 18.14
N PRO A 939 31.11 21.76 18.13
CA PRO A 939 31.66 20.45 17.76
C PRO A 939 31.15 19.33 18.69
N CYS A 940 31.02 18.11 18.16
CA CYS A 940 30.69 16.95 18.98
C CYS A 940 31.75 16.69 20.07
N GLN A 941 31.31 16.18 21.21
CA GLN A 941 32.21 15.67 22.26
C GLN A 941 32.71 14.26 21.89
N GLY A 942 34.01 14.01 22.06
CA GLY A 942 34.64 12.70 21.78
C GLY A 942 34.97 12.46 20.30
N ASP A 943 35.37 11.23 19.98
CA ASP A 943 35.54 10.77 18.59
C ASP A 943 34.19 10.24 18.06
N VAL A 944 33.73 10.84 16.97
CA VAL A 944 32.41 10.59 16.34
C VAL A 944 32.55 10.34 14.84
N SER A 945 33.64 9.67 14.46
CA SER A 945 33.91 9.28 13.07
C SER A 945 32.99 8.14 12.60
N GLY A 946 32.75 8.05 11.29
CA GLY A 946 32.02 6.94 10.67
C GLY A 946 30.49 6.99 10.74
N LEU A 947 29.90 8.09 11.22
CA LEU A 947 28.46 8.29 11.17
C LEU A 947 27.99 8.53 9.73
N ASN A 948 26.85 7.96 9.38
CA ASN A 948 26.32 8.02 8.02
C ASN A 948 24.78 8.19 8.06
N PRO A 949 24.23 9.25 7.43
CA PRO A 949 22.79 9.51 7.42
C PRO A 949 21.97 8.44 6.70
N LEU A 950 22.60 7.64 5.83
CA LEU A 950 21.97 6.62 5.00
C LEU A 950 21.82 5.25 5.70
N VAL A 951 22.40 5.09 6.90
CA VAL A 951 22.31 3.83 7.67
C VAL A 951 20.87 3.57 8.09
N GLN A 952 20.39 2.34 7.85
CA GLN A 952 19.06 1.88 8.23
C GLN A 952 17.91 2.76 7.72
N GLN A 953 18.14 3.48 6.62
CA GLN A 953 17.07 4.11 5.86
C GLN A 953 16.31 3.02 5.10
N GLU A 954 15.02 2.88 5.37
CA GLU A 954 14.17 1.87 4.74
C GLU A 954 14.11 2.06 3.22
N ARG A 955 13.90 3.31 2.80
CA ARG A 955 13.66 3.67 1.40
C ARG A 955 14.85 4.34 0.71
N PHE A 956 15.65 5.09 1.46
CA PHE A 956 16.73 5.94 0.94
C PHE A 956 18.11 5.50 1.45
N GLY A 957 18.31 4.19 1.62
CA GLY A 957 19.55 3.62 2.19
C GLY A 957 20.72 3.53 1.23
N ASN A 958 21.76 2.81 1.66
CA ASN A 958 23.08 2.71 1.00
C ASN A 958 23.07 2.23 -0.47
N GLY A 959 21.94 1.73 -0.99
CA GLY A 959 21.76 1.35 -2.40
C GLY A 959 21.06 2.40 -3.27
N CYS A 960 20.70 3.56 -2.71
CA CYS A 960 20.08 4.63 -3.47
C CYS A 960 21.13 5.32 -4.36
N ALA A 961 20.87 5.36 -5.66
CA ALA A 961 21.72 6.10 -6.58
C ALA A 961 21.68 7.60 -6.21
N PRO A 962 22.83 8.28 -6.08
CA PRO A 962 22.82 9.72 -5.89
C PRO A 962 22.28 10.40 -7.16
N ALA A 963 21.62 11.54 -6.97
CA ALA A 963 21.21 12.37 -8.10
C ALA A 963 22.45 12.83 -8.91
N PRO A 964 22.32 13.08 -10.22
CA PRO A 964 23.40 13.65 -11.02
C PRO A 964 23.95 14.92 -10.37
N ALA A 965 25.27 15.15 -10.43
CA ALA A 965 25.94 16.22 -9.67
C ALA A 965 25.32 17.63 -9.87
N ALA A 966 24.83 17.95 -11.07
CA ALA A 966 24.16 19.23 -11.34
C ALA A 966 22.77 19.37 -10.65
N GLN A 967 22.18 18.25 -10.22
CA GLN A 967 20.84 18.14 -9.67
C GLN A 967 20.81 17.61 -8.24
N ALA A 968 21.94 17.15 -7.68
CA ALA A 968 22.05 16.74 -6.29
C ALA A 968 22.04 17.95 -5.32
N PRO A 969 21.30 17.90 -4.21
CA PRO A 969 21.60 18.70 -3.02
C PRO A 969 22.99 18.36 -2.46
N ASP A 970 23.56 19.25 -1.64
CA ASP A 970 24.84 18.99 -0.94
C ASP A 970 24.74 17.79 0.03
N ASP A 971 23.54 17.55 0.58
CA ASP A 971 23.23 16.47 1.51
C ASP A 971 23.10 15.10 0.81
N PRO A 972 23.82 14.05 1.28
CA PRO A 972 23.69 12.69 0.75
C PRO A 972 22.26 12.12 0.78
N LEU A 973 21.50 12.37 1.85
CA LEU A 973 20.12 11.87 1.95
C LEU A 973 19.19 12.60 0.98
N GLY A 974 19.25 13.93 0.93
CA GLY A 974 18.52 14.76 0.00
C GLY A 974 18.78 14.38 -1.45
N SER A 975 20.03 14.05 -1.80
CA SER A 975 20.39 13.53 -3.12
C SER A 975 19.66 12.21 -3.45
N CYS A 976 19.59 11.30 -2.48
CA CYS A 976 18.84 10.05 -2.62
C CYS A 976 17.33 10.30 -2.79
N VAL A 977 16.75 11.20 -1.99
CA VAL A 977 15.32 11.56 -2.06
C VAL A 977 14.97 12.17 -3.41
N VAL A 978 15.77 13.11 -3.91
CA VAL A 978 15.56 13.76 -5.22
C VAL A 978 15.68 12.73 -6.35
N GLN A 979 16.67 11.84 -6.31
CA GLN A 979 16.82 10.80 -7.32
C GLN A 979 15.66 9.80 -7.31
N ALA A 980 15.20 9.39 -6.12
CA ALA A 980 14.03 8.53 -5.97
C ALA A 980 12.77 9.18 -6.53
N GLY A 981 12.56 10.48 -6.25
CA GLY A 981 11.46 11.26 -6.82
C GLY A 981 11.54 11.36 -8.35
N SER A 982 12.72 11.68 -8.90
CA SER A 982 12.94 11.79 -10.34
C SER A 982 12.76 10.45 -11.07
N SER A 983 13.24 9.35 -10.49
CA SER A 983 13.10 8.02 -11.09
C SER A 983 11.65 7.55 -11.04
N GLY A 984 10.99 7.72 -9.88
CA GLY A 984 9.59 7.35 -9.69
C GLY A 984 8.65 8.11 -10.62
N ILE A 985 8.84 9.43 -10.76
CA ILE A 985 7.98 10.22 -11.66
C ILE A 985 8.22 9.90 -13.14
N GLY A 986 9.45 9.54 -13.53
CA GLY A 986 9.77 9.05 -14.87
C GLY A 986 9.03 7.74 -15.19
N ILE A 987 9.11 6.76 -14.29
CA ILE A 987 8.36 5.50 -14.42
C ILE A 987 6.87 5.76 -14.52
N LEU A 988 6.34 6.66 -13.68
CA LEU A 988 4.93 7.00 -13.68
C LEU A 988 4.49 7.62 -15.03
N ALA A 989 5.31 8.52 -15.58
CA ALA A 989 5.08 9.11 -16.90
C ALA A 989 5.03 8.04 -18.01
N ASP A 990 5.96 7.10 -18.00
CA ASP A 990 6.00 5.99 -18.95
C ASP A 990 4.75 5.11 -18.85
N ARG A 991 4.27 4.82 -17.63
CA ARG A 991 3.04 4.04 -17.41
C ARG A 991 1.79 4.77 -17.88
N TYR A 992 1.68 6.08 -17.66
CA TYR A 992 0.58 6.86 -18.24
C TYR A 992 0.65 6.87 -19.77
N GLY A 993 1.84 6.95 -20.37
CA GLY A 993 2.04 6.86 -21.81
C GLY A 993 1.59 5.51 -22.37
N TYR A 994 1.97 4.42 -21.69
CA TYR A 994 1.55 3.05 -22.03
C TYR A 994 0.02 2.91 -22.06
N TRP A 995 -0.67 3.31 -21.00
CA TRP A 995 -2.13 3.18 -20.93
C TRP A 995 -2.86 4.13 -21.88
N SER A 996 -2.34 5.36 -22.08
CA SER A 996 -2.85 6.30 -23.08
C SER A 996 -2.82 5.71 -24.49
N GLY A 997 -1.71 5.06 -24.87
CA GLY A 997 -1.57 4.37 -26.14
C GLY A 997 -2.57 3.23 -26.32
N ARG A 998 -2.84 2.47 -25.25
CA ARG A 998 -3.84 1.39 -25.29
C ARG A 998 -5.28 1.91 -25.44
N ILE A 999 -5.62 3.02 -24.80
CA ILE A 999 -6.92 3.69 -25.00
C ILE A 999 -7.05 4.14 -26.45
N LYS A 1000 -6.01 4.79 -26.99
CA LYS A 1000 -6.00 5.24 -28.38
C LYS A 1000 -6.18 4.09 -29.38
N ALA A 1001 -5.56 2.94 -29.10
CA ALA A 1001 -5.68 1.74 -29.92
C ALA A 1001 -7.02 1.00 -29.76
N GLY A 1002 -7.90 1.44 -28.85
CA GLY A 1002 -9.16 0.76 -28.53
C GLY A 1002 -8.98 -0.56 -27.75
N ALA A 1003 -7.76 -0.88 -27.32
CA ALA A 1003 -7.43 -2.10 -26.58
C ALA A 1003 -7.67 -1.97 -25.06
N HIS A 1004 -8.08 -0.79 -24.60
CA HIS A 1004 -8.41 -0.48 -23.20
C HIS A 1004 -9.42 0.67 -23.13
N GLN A 1005 -10.26 0.69 -22.10
CA GLN A 1005 -11.19 1.78 -21.83
C GLN A 1005 -11.26 2.00 -20.32
N GLU A 1006 -11.06 3.24 -19.89
CA GLU A 1006 -11.11 3.62 -18.48
C GLU A 1006 -12.54 3.77 -17.93
N GLY A 1007 -12.63 3.81 -16.61
CA GLY A 1007 -13.88 4.02 -15.88
C GLY A 1007 -13.81 3.41 -14.48
N LEU A 1008 -14.74 3.80 -13.62
CA LEU A 1008 -14.86 3.23 -12.28
C LEU A 1008 -15.51 1.85 -12.40
N ALA A 1009 -14.75 0.79 -12.14
CA ALA A 1009 -15.19 -0.60 -12.33
C ALA A 1009 -16.50 -0.90 -11.58
N ALA A 1010 -16.62 -0.47 -10.33
CA ALA A 1010 -17.83 -0.65 -9.53
C ALA A 1010 -19.07 0.02 -10.15
N VAL A 1011 -18.92 1.26 -10.67
CA VAL A 1011 -20.02 1.98 -11.33
C VAL A 1011 -20.43 1.28 -12.62
N LYS A 1012 -19.44 0.94 -13.46
CA LYS A 1012 -19.69 0.25 -14.73
C LYS A 1012 -20.38 -1.10 -14.53
N GLY A 1013 -19.95 -1.89 -13.54
CA GLY A 1013 -20.56 -3.17 -13.22
C GLY A 1013 -22.03 -3.05 -12.83
N VAL A 1014 -22.37 -2.10 -11.94
CA VAL A 1014 -23.77 -1.88 -11.52
C VAL A 1014 -24.62 -1.31 -12.64
N VAL A 1015 -24.08 -0.41 -13.49
CA VAL A 1015 -24.79 0.06 -14.70
C VAL A 1015 -25.14 -1.12 -15.61
N GLY A 1016 -24.20 -2.03 -15.86
CA GLY A 1016 -24.42 -3.22 -16.68
C GLY A 1016 -25.52 -4.12 -16.13
N LEU A 1017 -25.50 -4.38 -14.82
CA LEU A 1017 -26.54 -5.17 -14.13
C LEU A 1017 -27.91 -4.49 -14.17
N LEU A 1018 -27.98 -3.16 -13.97
CA LEU A 1018 -29.22 -2.40 -14.07
C LEU A 1018 -29.78 -2.43 -15.49
N ARG A 1019 -28.94 -2.25 -16.52
CA ARG A 1019 -29.37 -2.27 -17.92
C ARG A 1019 -29.92 -3.64 -18.31
N ALA A 1020 -29.22 -4.72 -17.96
CA ALA A 1020 -29.68 -6.08 -18.21
C ALA A 1020 -30.97 -6.40 -17.43
N THR A 1021 -31.07 -5.95 -16.17
CA THR A 1021 -32.28 -6.12 -15.35
C THR A 1021 -33.47 -5.38 -15.94
N ASN A 1022 -33.29 -4.12 -16.34
CA ASN A 1022 -34.34 -3.28 -16.96
C ASN A 1022 -34.89 -3.98 -18.21
N ILE A 1023 -34.01 -4.49 -19.07
CA ILE A 1023 -34.43 -5.25 -20.25
C ILE A 1023 -35.11 -6.56 -19.84
N ALA A 1024 -34.55 -7.32 -18.91
CA ALA A 1024 -35.08 -8.62 -18.50
C ALA A 1024 -36.48 -8.53 -17.88
N VAL A 1025 -36.78 -7.49 -17.11
CA VAL A 1025 -38.12 -7.31 -16.51
C VAL A 1025 -39.16 -6.81 -17.50
N HIS A 1026 -38.75 -6.14 -18.59
CA HIS A 1026 -39.65 -5.61 -19.62
C HIS A 1026 -39.77 -6.49 -20.88
N GLN A 1027 -38.80 -7.39 -21.14
CA GLN A 1027 -38.91 -8.42 -22.14
C GLN A 1027 -39.90 -9.50 -21.66
N ALA A 1028 -41.02 -9.61 -22.36
CA ALA A 1028 -42.08 -10.60 -22.13
C ALA A 1028 -41.72 -11.96 -22.75
#